data_AF-A0A1E7F1U6-F1
#
_entry.id   AF-A0A1E7F1U6-F1
#
_cell.length_a   1.000
_cell.length_b   1.000
_cell.length_c   1.000
_cell.angle_alpha   90.00
_cell.angle_beta   90.00
_cell.angle_gamma   90.00
#
_symmetry.space_group_name_H-M   'P 1'
#
loop_
_entity.id
_entity.type
_entity.pdbx_description
1 polymer ?
#
loop_
_entity_poly.entity_id
_entity_poly.type
_entity_poly.pdbx_seq_one_letter_code
_entity_poly.pdbx_strand_id
1 'polypeptide(L)'
;MPPPPPISRDIFSMGACVRVDASTTSKGGVGFVSAVHPEERKVSVNYNENSIGITNSSPFIDEGRLHPHVYAPSDDTGTRSGRHRGSAVVSGRRRGAAVVTPPPPPRAVRKRKRPKPKNIYDTIADSHSWLSSSGPHPVLQHLQEGMENKEPGWLRRDVKKALQLPSTPDGQLKSPERRLLSKIKDTSSALTPSKTKGFNMLSNHAHAWGKSKSTIQRCDTLANPLLTASRKERTDVGKCVFTCEIKRKQVYTSLDSYKRWIRHNNPGEPYNDVDLRAAFELLTMEEKVPYGHAAVSLQMRAANAPDDIGKYLRMTNGSISWNALSEKVRDGGVSIACKDTFRKYVMSLPQSVYQSTKILPMLTSQTKTKRLDWARGFNILWYGAKLVAATVQVVLVQSDEKWFYSLVVRQFLKCIPFFGCHPVVHGVHHKNHIGKVLVFVMTAFMPTDNDFETGGQSFKLLCTRAGAMVEATRDSYKRVYRDDGTYHYPQLPDNLLRSAGQLYFKSMEITGSNEGTDKEPKFSLLKLFKEEGLPAMDALAQQLTVRTGKRIVMVKHWDNATPHMCKDLKKWMKKEFNQRGWELRNQPPNSPITNTKDSAMFPSMAKMLTAYQGLHNRSHYLQGEELWKGIQHVYNNYPLDTLSRAYMHHAQIANAIIECEGGDEFVTASRSLHCGVRSVVHPVYENEQATVPCGVEIRECLTAIDVEAKLRYKKPVVTKEYQDALNLHQDDHLYNPGDHLSYNLLEMFVQEMDGNEFDYDYYEDAFNTMVEDEDWEVFSVASRDDEEFDYDDDIVEELSFEEWYWDLD
;
A
#
# COMPACT_ATOMS: atom_id res chain seq x y z
N MET A 1 58.60 -12.75 -8.92
CA MET A 1 57.49 -12.07 -8.21
C MET A 1 56.19 -12.74 -8.64
N PRO A 2 55.15 -12.84 -7.80
CA PRO A 2 53.81 -13.22 -8.27
C PRO A 2 53.25 -12.12 -9.20
N PRO A 3 52.31 -12.45 -10.11
CA PRO A 3 51.60 -11.42 -10.88
C PRO A 3 50.76 -10.52 -9.94
N PRO A 4 50.53 -9.25 -10.29
CA PRO A 4 49.70 -8.36 -9.50
C PRO A 4 48.25 -8.87 -9.43
N PRO A 5 47.51 -8.57 -8.35
CA PRO A 5 46.13 -9.04 -8.21
C PRO A 5 45.23 -8.51 -9.33
N PRO A 6 44.21 -9.30 -9.75
CA PRO A 6 43.25 -8.88 -10.77
C PRO A 6 42.42 -7.69 -10.29
N ILE A 7 42.02 -6.85 -11.25
CA ILE A 7 41.21 -5.64 -11.04
C ILE A 7 39.91 -5.96 -10.29
N SER A 8 39.50 -5.05 -9.39
CA SER A 8 38.27 -5.18 -8.60
C SER A 8 37.01 -5.12 -9.46
N ARG A 9 36.38 -6.28 -9.73
CA ARG A 9 35.23 -6.40 -10.64
C ARG A 9 34.02 -5.53 -10.26
N ASP A 10 33.89 -5.15 -8.98
CA ASP A 10 32.74 -4.38 -8.49
C ASP A 10 32.86 -2.88 -8.81
N ILE A 11 34.07 -2.33 -8.80
CA ILE A 11 34.34 -0.90 -9.13
C ILE A 11 34.51 -0.71 -10.65
N PHE A 12 35.03 -1.74 -11.34
CA PHE A 12 35.39 -1.71 -12.76
C PHE A 12 34.39 -2.45 -13.65
N SER A 13 33.09 -2.26 -13.37
CA SER A 13 31.99 -2.73 -14.22
C SER A 13 31.42 -1.59 -15.07
N MET A 14 31.01 -1.86 -16.31
CA MET A 14 30.40 -0.83 -17.16
C MET A 14 29.10 -0.32 -16.53
N GLY A 15 28.92 1.00 -16.51
CA GLY A 15 27.83 1.68 -15.82
C GLY A 15 28.02 1.82 -14.30
N ALA A 16 29.18 1.44 -13.74
CA ALA A 16 29.50 1.76 -12.34
C ALA A 16 29.60 3.28 -12.15
N CYS A 17 28.90 3.81 -11.15
CA CYS A 17 29.00 5.21 -10.74
C CYS A 17 30.30 5.42 -9.96
N VAL A 18 31.23 6.16 -10.56
CA VAL A 18 32.56 6.41 -10.02
C VAL A 18 32.77 7.91 -9.83
N ARG A 19 33.28 8.29 -8.66
CA ARG A 19 33.93 9.57 -8.46
C ARG A 19 35.38 9.43 -8.94
N VAL A 20 35.77 10.27 -9.88
CA VAL A 20 37.16 10.41 -10.31
C VAL A 20 37.80 11.54 -9.52
N ASP A 21 38.96 11.27 -8.92
CA ASP A 21 39.74 12.30 -8.23
C ASP A 21 40.36 13.31 -9.20
N ALA A 22 40.58 14.54 -8.73
CA ALA A 22 41.24 15.57 -9.49
C ALA A 22 42.72 15.22 -9.79
N SER A 23 43.25 15.78 -10.86
CA SER A 23 44.67 15.76 -11.23
C SER A 23 45.11 17.15 -11.71
N THR A 24 46.40 17.31 -12.00
CA THR A 24 46.97 18.52 -12.62
C THR A 24 46.33 18.89 -13.97
N THR A 25 45.57 17.98 -14.59
CA THR A 25 44.95 18.11 -15.92
C THR A 25 43.43 17.93 -15.91
N SER A 26 42.81 17.75 -14.73
CA SER A 26 41.38 17.44 -14.60
C SER A 26 40.86 17.83 -13.23
N LYS A 27 39.68 18.45 -13.16
CA LYS A 27 39.02 18.78 -11.88
C LYS A 27 38.38 17.56 -11.18
N GLY A 28 38.56 16.36 -11.75
CA GLY A 28 37.83 15.16 -11.32
C GLY A 28 36.34 15.27 -11.67
N GLY A 29 35.49 14.62 -10.89
CA GLY A 29 34.03 14.70 -11.01
C GLY A 29 33.35 13.36 -10.74
N VAL A 30 32.02 13.33 -10.76
CA VAL A 30 31.25 12.07 -10.73
C VAL A 30 30.87 11.70 -12.16
N GLY A 31 31.02 10.43 -12.51
CA GLY A 31 30.67 9.91 -13.83
C GLY A 31 30.41 8.40 -13.80
N PHE A 32 30.20 7.83 -14.98
CA PHE A 32 29.92 6.41 -15.16
C PHE A 32 30.98 5.77 -16.05
N VAL A 33 31.45 4.58 -15.65
CA VAL A 33 32.41 3.79 -16.43
C VAL A 33 31.78 3.40 -17.78
N SER A 34 32.27 3.98 -18.88
CA SER A 34 31.74 3.79 -20.23
C SER A 34 32.51 2.74 -21.04
N ALA A 35 33.78 2.50 -20.71
CA ALA A 35 34.57 1.38 -21.21
C ALA A 35 35.58 0.92 -20.15
N VAL A 36 36.05 -0.33 -20.25
CA VAL A 36 37.08 -0.91 -19.37
C VAL A 36 38.16 -1.51 -20.26
N HIS A 37 39.41 -1.19 -19.99
CA HIS A 37 40.59 -1.56 -20.78
C HIS A 37 41.50 -2.45 -19.92
N PRO A 38 41.27 -3.79 -19.87
CA PRO A 38 41.83 -4.63 -18.81
C PRO A 38 43.35 -4.80 -18.89
N GLU A 39 43.89 -4.80 -20.11
CA GLU A 39 45.34 -4.94 -20.35
C GLU A 39 46.12 -3.69 -19.94
N GLU A 40 45.49 -2.51 -19.95
CA GLU A 40 46.08 -1.24 -19.50
C GLU A 40 45.75 -0.87 -18.04
N ARG A 41 44.86 -1.62 -17.37
CA ARG A 41 44.27 -1.29 -16.05
C ARG A 41 43.57 0.09 -15.99
N LYS A 42 42.92 0.49 -17.09
CA LYS A 42 42.23 1.78 -17.24
C LYS A 42 40.74 1.63 -17.52
N VAL A 43 40.01 2.74 -17.35
CA VAL A 43 38.63 2.89 -17.81
C VAL A 43 38.47 4.17 -18.63
N SER A 44 37.36 4.23 -19.37
CA SER A 44 36.78 5.49 -19.82
C SER A 44 35.60 5.86 -18.91
N VAL A 45 35.44 7.16 -18.63
CA VAL A 45 34.40 7.68 -17.73
C VAL A 45 33.63 8.80 -18.43
N ASN A 46 32.31 8.66 -18.52
CA ASN A 46 31.43 9.74 -18.96
C ASN A 46 30.97 10.52 -17.72
N TYR A 47 31.40 11.78 -17.61
CA TYR A 47 31.09 12.65 -16.46
C TYR A 47 29.63 13.15 -16.49
N ASN A 48 29.07 13.42 -15.31
CA ASN A 48 27.73 13.96 -15.15
C ASN A 48 27.75 15.50 -15.20
N GLU A 49 27.22 16.07 -16.29
CA GLU A 49 27.36 17.48 -16.67
C GLU A 49 26.81 18.48 -15.63
N ASN A 50 25.84 18.06 -14.81
CA ASN A 50 25.28 18.89 -13.74
C ASN A 50 26.17 18.96 -12.46
N SER A 51 27.38 18.37 -12.48
CA SER A 51 28.33 18.50 -11.37
C SER A 51 29.28 19.69 -11.57
N ILE A 52 29.31 20.61 -10.60
CA ILE A 52 29.95 21.93 -10.73
C ILE A 52 31.45 21.80 -11.04
N GLY A 53 31.86 22.30 -12.23
CA GLY A 53 33.25 22.56 -12.57
C GLY A 53 33.92 21.57 -13.52
N ILE A 54 33.29 21.23 -14.65
CA ILE A 54 33.87 20.31 -15.64
C ILE A 54 34.70 21.07 -16.69
N THR A 55 36.00 20.77 -16.72
CA THR A 55 36.90 21.00 -17.87
C THR A 55 37.93 19.86 -17.85
N ASN A 56 37.60 18.72 -18.46
CA ASN A 56 38.40 17.48 -18.44
C ASN A 56 38.61 17.01 -19.89
N SER A 57 39.87 16.75 -20.29
CA SER A 57 40.25 16.54 -21.70
C SER A 57 40.76 15.13 -22.05
N SER A 58 40.66 14.15 -21.14
CA SER A 58 41.05 12.75 -21.41
C SER A 58 39.97 11.76 -20.96
N PRO A 59 39.48 10.88 -21.85
CA PRO A 59 38.57 9.79 -21.52
C PRO A 59 39.31 8.49 -21.10
N PHE A 60 40.53 8.60 -20.56
CA PHE A 60 41.31 7.48 -20.04
C PHE A 60 41.78 7.77 -18.62
N ILE A 61 41.29 6.98 -17.66
CA ILE A 61 41.52 7.13 -16.22
C ILE A 61 42.05 5.82 -15.64
N ASP A 62 43.16 5.89 -14.91
CA ASP A 62 43.79 4.74 -14.24
C ASP A 62 43.03 4.30 -12.98
N GLU A 63 43.12 3.00 -12.66
CA GLU A 63 42.41 2.36 -11.54
C GLU A 63 42.55 3.09 -10.19
N GLY A 64 43.73 3.66 -9.90
CA GLY A 64 44.00 4.37 -8.64
C GLY A 64 43.29 5.71 -8.45
N ARG A 65 42.52 6.21 -9.44
CA ARG A 65 41.78 7.48 -9.35
C ARG A 65 40.26 7.32 -9.21
N LEU A 66 39.74 6.09 -9.12
CA LEU A 66 38.30 5.81 -9.07
C LEU A 66 37.84 5.41 -7.66
N HIS A 67 36.76 6.04 -7.20
CA HIS A 67 36.05 5.65 -5.98
C HIS A 67 34.58 5.34 -6.28
N PRO A 68 34.01 4.22 -5.77
CA PRO A 68 32.60 3.91 -5.98
C PRO A 68 31.71 4.95 -5.28
N HIS A 69 30.69 5.45 -5.97
CA HIS A 69 29.82 6.53 -5.49
C HIS A 69 28.33 6.13 -5.45
N VAL A 70 27.60 6.68 -4.49
CA VAL A 70 26.16 6.41 -4.26
C VAL A 70 25.43 7.74 -4.12
N TYR A 71 24.44 7.97 -4.97
CA TYR A 71 23.73 9.24 -5.10
C TYR A 71 22.53 9.32 -4.13
N ALA A 72 22.28 10.50 -3.57
CA ALA A 72 21.10 10.79 -2.74
C ALA A 72 20.77 12.30 -2.82
N PRO A 73 19.54 12.70 -3.21
CA PRO A 73 19.13 14.11 -3.19
C PRO A 73 18.94 14.65 -1.76
N SER A 74 18.90 15.98 -1.66
CA SER A 74 18.64 16.76 -0.45
C SER A 74 17.64 17.87 -0.75
N ASP A 75 16.76 18.18 0.20
CA ASP A 75 15.90 19.37 0.19
C ASP A 75 15.94 20.07 1.56
N ASP A 76 15.48 21.32 1.58
CA ASP A 76 15.86 22.35 2.56
C ASP A 76 14.63 23.00 3.25
N THR A 77 14.89 23.97 4.13
CA THR A 77 13.95 24.96 4.73
C THR A 77 13.12 24.62 5.99
N GLY A 78 12.74 25.69 6.71
CA GLY A 78 11.42 25.81 7.36
C GLY A 78 11.32 25.54 8.87
N THR A 79 11.36 26.58 9.72
CA THR A 79 11.04 26.45 11.17
C THR A 79 9.94 27.42 11.63
N ARG A 80 8.93 26.94 12.38
CA ARG A 80 8.56 27.49 13.72
C ARG A 80 7.41 26.76 14.46
N SER A 81 7.51 26.86 15.80
CA SER A 81 6.56 26.65 16.92
C SER A 81 5.04 26.62 16.70
N GLY A 82 4.22 25.96 17.53
CA GLY A 82 4.48 25.10 18.72
C GLY A 82 3.53 25.32 19.93
N ARG A 83 3.63 24.46 20.98
CA ARG A 83 2.87 24.46 22.29
C ARG A 83 1.38 24.03 22.21
N HIS A 84 0.71 23.49 23.26
CA HIS A 84 1.17 22.85 24.52
C HIS A 84 0.12 21.86 25.11
N ARG A 85 0.61 20.76 25.71
CA ARG A 85 0.11 19.99 26.89
C ARG A 85 -1.35 20.13 27.38
N GLY A 86 -2.00 18.99 27.65
CA GLY A 86 -3.07 18.88 28.66
C GLY A 86 -3.62 17.45 28.83
N SER A 87 -3.25 16.72 29.90
CA SER A 87 -3.82 15.40 30.24
C SER A 87 -3.61 15.04 31.72
N ALA A 88 -4.67 14.70 32.46
CA ALA A 88 -4.63 13.98 33.76
C ALA A 88 -6.04 13.61 34.29
N VAL A 89 -6.09 12.74 35.32
CA VAL A 89 -7.22 12.46 36.25
C VAL A 89 -8.41 11.60 35.73
N VAL A 90 -9.03 10.64 36.45
CA VAL A 90 -8.58 9.52 37.34
C VAL A 90 -9.78 8.64 37.81
N SER A 91 -9.53 7.37 38.19
CA SER A 91 -10.39 6.42 38.97
C SER A 91 -11.58 5.71 38.26
N GLY A 92 -12.09 4.55 38.71
CA GLY A 92 -11.55 3.55 39.67
C GLY A 92 -12.57 2.54 40.30
N ARG A 93 -12.08 1.35 40.77
CA ARG A 93 -12.80 0.23 41.49
C ARG A 93 -13.74 -0.63 40.60
N ARG A 94 -14.14 -1.91 40.87
CA ARG A 94 -13.95 -2.97 41.92
C ARG A 94 -14.24 -4.37 41.25
N ARG A 95 -14.44 -5.60 41.80
CA ARG A 95 -14.58 -6.29 43.13
C ARG A 95 -14.31 -7.83 42.96
N GLY A 96 -13.99 -8.59 44.03
CA GLY A 96 -14.04 -10.09 44.05
C GLY A 96 -12.79 -10.83 43.53
N ALA A 97 -12.67 -12.17 43.50
CA ALA A 97 -13.39 -13.31 44.15
C ALA A 97 -12.48 -14.60 44.12
N ALA A 98 -12.82 -15.74 44.78
CA ALA A 98 -11.83 -16.84 45.02
C ALA A 98 -12.32 -18.31 45.24
N VAL A 99 -11.63 -19.26 44.57
CA VAL A 99 -10.99 -20.53 45.07
C VAL A 99 -11.81 -21.83 45.41
N VAL A 100 -11.11 -22.99 45.35
CA VAL A 100 -11.34 -24.38 45.90
C VAL A 100 -11.58 -25.53 44.87
N THR A 101 -10.91 -26.67 45.09
CA THR A 101 -11.04 -27.98 44.37
C THR A 101 -10.90 -29.20 45.32
N PRO A 102 -11.65 -30.30 45.12
CA PRO A 102 -11.32 -31.65 45.65
C PRO A 102 -11.35 -32.78 44.55
N PRO A 103 -11.11 -34.09 44.87
CA PRO A 103 -10.48 -35.05 43.92
C PRO A 103 -11.34 -36.25 43.40
N PRO A 104 -10.80 -37.14 42.52
CA PRO A 104 -11.56 -38.20 41.82
C PRO A 104 -11.46 -39.64 42.42
N PRO A 105 -12.38 -40.56 42.04
CA PRO A 105 -12.38 -41.99 42.44
C PRO A 105 -11.64 -42.95 41.45
N PRO A 106 -11.41 -44.25 41.79
CA PRO A 106 -10.43 -45.11 41.09
C PRO A 106 -10.95 -46.42 40.44
N ARG A 107 -10.05 -47.08 39.69
CA ARG A 107 -10.14 -48.44 39.05
C ARG A 107 -11.01 -48.49 37.77
N ALA A 108 -10.80 -49.38 36.79
CA ALA A 108 -10.06 -50.66 36.76
C ALA A 108 -9.34 -50.95 35.41
N VAL A 109 -8.54 -52.02 35.35
CA VAL A 109 -7.76 -52.43 34.16
C VAL A 109 -8.38 -53.64 33.44
N ARG A 110 -8.58 -53.55 32.11
CA ARG A 110 -8.72 -54.72 31.22
C ARG A 110 -7.95 -54.49 29.91
N LYS A 111 -6.97 -55.36 29.62
CA LYS A 111 -6.21 -55.35 28.36
C LYS A 111 -6.98 -56.06 27.25
N ARG A 112 -7.35 -55.34 26.18
CA ARG A 112 -7.61 -55.92 24.85
C ARG A 112 -6.47 -55.49 23.91
N LYS A 113 -5.93 -56.41 23.10
CA LYS A 113 -5.01 -56.04 22.01
C LYS A 113 -5.79 -55.19 20.99
N ARG A 114 -5.29 -53.99 20.66
CA ARG A 114 -5.82 -53.18 19.54
C ARG A 114 -5.24 -53.68 18.20
N PRO A 115 -5.95 -53.51 17.07
CA PRO A 115 -5.37 -53.71 15.74
C PRO A 115 -4.24 -52.70 15.47
N LYS A 116 -3.33 -53.00 14.53
CA LYS A 116 -2.32 -52.01 14.08
C LYS A 116 -3.03 -50.88 13.29
N PRO A 117 -2.70 -49.59 13.52
CA PRO A 117 -3.16 -48.47 12.68
C PRO A 117 -2.66 -48.60 11.23
N LYS A 118 -3.41 -48.07 10.25
CA LYS A 118 -3.11 -48.21 8.82
C LYS A 118 -2.35 -47.03 8.22
N ASN A 119 -2.46 -45.83 8.81
CA ASN A 119 -1.72 -44.64 8.37
C ASN A 119 -1.15 -43.81 9.54
N ILE A 120 -0.42 -42.75 9.21
CA ILE A 120 0.24 -41.86 10.19
C ILE A 120 -0.74 -41.10 11.09
N TYR A 121 -1.90 -40.66 10.58
CA TYR A 121 -2.91 -39.95 11.36
C TYR A 121 -3.55 -40.88 12.38
N ASP A 122 -3.88 -42.12 11.99
CA ASP A 122 -4.31 -43.18 12.91
C ASP A 122 -3.25 -43.42 14.00
N THR A 123 -1.98 -43.50 13.59
CA THR A 123 -0.85 -43.77 14.49
C THR A 123 -0.66 -42.65 15.52
N ILE A 124 -0.86 -41.39 15.14
CA ILE A 124 -0.88 -40.25 16.06
C ILE A 124 -2.09 -40.33 16.98
N ALA A 125 -3.29 -40.60 16.46
CA ALA A 125 -4.53 -40.71 17.25
C ALA A 125 -4.43 -41.80 18.33
N ASP A 126 -3.97 -43.02 17.98
CA ASP A 126 -3.71 -44.09 18.94
C ASP A 126 -2.66 -43.70 19.99
N SER A 127 -1.63 -42.95 19.59
CA SER A 127 -0.49 -42.61 20.46
C SER A 127 -0.87 -41.77 21.69
N HIS A 128 -1.92 -40.94 21.60
CA HIS A 128 -2.44 -40.18 22.75
C HIS A 128 -2.91 -41.08 23.90
N SER A 129 -3.27 -42.35 23.62
CA SER A 129 -3.68 -43.32 24.64
C SER A 129 -2.55 -44.21 25.17
N TRP A 130 -1.30 -43.95 24.79
CA TRP A 130 -0.19 -44.90 24.93
C TRP A 130 0.80 -44.63 26.08
N LEU A 131 0.56 -43.55 26.85
CA LEU A 131 1.45 -43.00 27.88
C LEU A 131 1.84 -43.96 29.03
N SER A 132 1.08 -45.05 29.24
CA SER A 132 1.22 -45.96 30.39
C SER A 132 1.80 -47.35 30.06
N SER A 133 2.27 -47.58 28.83
CA SER A 133 2.70 -48.91 28.37
C SER A 133 4.23 -49.11 28.39
N SER A 134 4.68 -50.38 28.48
CA SER A 134 6.07 -50.78 28.25
C SER A 134 6.32 -51.04 26.76
N GLY A 135 7.36 -50.43 26.19
CA GLY A 135 7.71 -50.50 24.77
C GLY A 135 8.08 -49.15 24.14
N PRO A 136 8.58 -49.13 22.88
CA PRO A 136 8.86 -47.93 22.11
C PRO A 136 7.58 -47.25 21.62
N HIS A 137 7.57 -45.93 21.51
CA HIS A 137 6.35 -45.17 21.21
C HIS A 137 5.87 -45.37 19.76
N PRO A 138 4.55 -45.50 19.47
CA PRO A 138 4.04 -45.91 18.15
C PRO A 138 4.48 -45.01 17.00
N VAL A 139 4.52 -43.69 17.22
CA VAL A 139 5.00 -42.72 16.20
C VAL A 139 6.50 -42.88 15.93
N LEU A 140 7.31 -43.20 16.94
CA LEU A 140 8.74 -43.46 16.77
C LEU A 140 8.96 -44.76 15.99
N GLN A 141 8.23 -45.82 16.37
CA GLN A 141 8.26 -47.11 15.68
C GLN A 141 7.81 -46.98 14.23
N HIS A 142 6.73 -46.27 13.93
CA HIS A 142 6.25 -46.06 12.56
C HIS A 142 7.24 -45.26 11.69
N LEU A 143 7.96 -44.30 12.29
CA LEU A 143 9.05 -43.59 11.61
C LEU A 143 10.33 -44.43 11.43
N GLN A 144 10.58 -45.44 12.27
CA GLN A 144 11.68 -46.39 12.12
C GLN A 144 11.33 -47.51 11.12
N GLU A 145 10.18 -48.17 11.28
CA GLU A 145 9.64 -49.17 10.33
C GLU A 145 9.60 -48.56 8.91
N GLY A 146 9.18 -47.29 8.78
CA GLY A 146 9.22 -46.54 7.52
C GLY A 146 10.58 -45.97 7.10
N MET A 147 11.63 -46.02 7.92
CA MET A 147 13.00 -45.76 7.46
C MET A 147 13.65 -47.03 6.93
N GLU A 148 13.32 -48.18 7.52
CA GLU A 148 13.85 -49.49 7.17
C GLU A 148 13.15 -50.13 5.96
N ASN A 149 11.86 -49.85 5.75
CA ASN A 149 11.01 -50.56 4.77
C ASN A 149 10.31 -49.66 3.72
N LYS A 150 10.63 -48.36 3.63
CA LYS A 150 10.02 -47.45 2.65
C LYS A 150 11.03 -46.42 2.11
N GLU A 151 10.95 -46.20 0.80
CA GLU A 151 11.70 -45.18 0.04
C GLU A 151 11.64 -43.75 0.64
N PRO A 152 12.70 -42.93 0.52
CA PRO A 152 12.69 -41.54 0.97
C PRO A 152 11.47 -40.73 0.50
N GLY A 153 10.95 -39.85 1.37
CA GLY A 153 9.77 -39.04 1.05
C GLY A 153 8.45 -39.82 1.00
N TRP A 154 8.40 -41.08 1.44
CA TRP A 154 7.16 -41.86 1.49
C TRP A 154 6.05 -41.17 2.28
N LEU A 155 6.36 -40.57 3.43
CA LEU A 155 5.35 -39.97 4.30
C LEU A 155 4.72 -38.75 3.64
N ARG A 156 5.54 -38.00 2.87
CA ARG A 156 5.08 -36.90 2.04
C ARG A 156 4.17 -37.37 0.90
N ARG A 157 4.46 -38.52 0.29
CA ARG A 157 3.61 -39.16 -0.73
C ARG A 157 2.29 -39.65 -0.13
N ASP A 158 2.34 -40.33 1.01
CA ASP A 158 1.15 -40.82 1.75
C ASP A 158 0.24 -39.65 2.16
N VAL A 159 0.80 -38.52 2.62
CA VAL A 159 0.05 -37.28 2.93
C VAL A 159 -0.56 -36.64 1.68
N LYS A 160 0.19 -36.50 0.58
CA LYS A 160 -0.36 -35.96 -0.68
C LYS A 160 -1.51 -36.83 -1.21
N LYS A 161 -1.38 -38.17 -1.13
CA LYS A 161 -2.42 -39.12 -1.54
C LYS A 161 -3.66 -39.06 -0.65
N ALA A 162 -3.49 -38.99 0.67
CA ALA A 162 -4.60 -38.89 1.62
C ALA A 162 -5.38 -37.57 1.52
N LEU A 163 -4.72 -36.48 1.10
CA LEU A 163 -5.31 -35.15 0.97
C LEU A 163 -5.62 -34.74 -0.49
N GLN A 164 -5.55 -35.69 -1.44
CA GLN A 164 -5.81 -35.48 -2.88
C GLN A 164 -5.02 -34.29 -3.51
N LEU A 165 -3.80 -34.03 -3.01
CA LEU A 165 -3.02 -32.85 -3.40
C LEU A 165 -2.26 -33.08 -4.73
N PRO A 166 -2.23 -32.09 -5.65
CA PRO A 166 -1.57 -32.23 -6.95
C PRO A 166 -0.05 -32.47 -6.82
N SER A 167 0.49 -33.18 -7.82
CA SER A 167 1.88 -33.64 -7.97
C SER A 167 2.89 -32.52 -8.23
N THR A 168 2.97 -31.57 -7.29
CA THR A 168 3.93 -30.45 -7.31
C THR A 168 5.40 -30.92 -7.26
N PRO A 169 6.30 -30.30 -8.06
CA PRO A 169 7.75 -30.53 -8.02
C PRO A 169 8.39 -30.31 -6.65
N ASP A 170 9.66 -30.70 -6.51
CA ASP A 170 10.27 -31.01 -5.21
C ASP A 170 10.75 -29.81 -4.36
N GLY A 171 9.92 -28.76 -4.29
CA GLY A 171 10.15 -27.56 -3.50
C GLY A 171 9.92 -27.72 -1.98
N GLN A 172 9.76 -26.59 -1.31
CA GLN A 172 9.51 -26.49 0.14
C GLN A 172 8.24 -27.25 0.58
N LEU A 173 8.22 -27.68 1.84
CA LEU A 173 7.00 -28.21 2.47
C LEU A 173 5.87 -27.16 2.47
N LYS A 174 4.66 -27.55 2.10
CA LYS A 174 3.42 -26.74 2.08
C LYS A 174 2.69 -26.81 3.44
N SER A 175 1.61 -26.05 3.62
CA SER A 175 0.93 -25.93 4.93
C SER A 175 0.40 -27.24 5.53
N PRO A 176 -0.18 -28.21 4.78
CA PRO A 176 -0.62 -29.48 5.38
C PRO A 176 0.57 -30.35 5.83
N GLU A 177 1.62 -30.40 5.00
CA GLU A 177 2.88 -31.10 5.27
C GLU A 177 3.55 -30.54 6.54
N ARG A 178 3.62 -29.20 6.68
CA ARG A 178 4.15 -28.52 7.88
C ARG A 178 3.31 -28.79 9.14
N ARG A 179 1.97 -28.76 9.03
CA ARG A 179 1.07 -29.04 10.16
C ARG A 179 1.25 -30.45 10.70
N LEU A 180 1.36 -31.46 9.83
CA LEU A 180 1.62 -32.84 10.27
C LEU A 180 3.04 -33.00 10.83
N LEU A 181 4.05 -32.39 10.20
CA LEU A 181 5.42 -32.39 10.70
C LEU A 181 5.49 -31.86 12.14
N SER A 182 4.79 -30.75 12.45
CA SER A 182 4.66 -30.24 13.82
C SER A 182 4.04 -31.29 14.73
N LYS A 183 2.82 -31.79 14.43
CA LYS A 183 2.12 -32.77 15.29
C LYS A 183 2.99 -33.98 15.64
N ILE A 184 3.67 -34.58 14.65
CA ILE A 184 4.59 -35.71 14.88
C ILE A 184 5.71 -35.32 15.85
N LYS A 185 6.30 -34.13 15.68
CA LYS A 185 7.35 -33.62 16.57
C LYS A 185 6.82 -33.27 17.96
N ASP A 186 5.66 -32.65 18.07
CA ASP A 186 5.05 -32.22 19.34
C ASP A 186 4.73 -33.46 20.19
N THR A 187 4.07 -34.47 19.61
CA THR A 187 3.84 -35.79 20.23
C THR A 187 5.15 -36.46 20.64
N SER A 188 6.21 -36.37 19.82
CA SER A 188 7.51 -37.00 20.12
C SER A 188 8.36 -36.23 21.14
N SER A 189 8.14 -34.92 21.29
CA SER A 189 8.85 -34.05 22.25
C SER A 189 8.28 -34.14 23.66
N ALA A 190 7.04 -34.63 23.80
CA ALA A 190 6.41 -34.98 25.07
C ALA A 190 6.91 -36.32 25.67
N LEU A 191 7.83 -37.02 25.00
CA LEU A 191 8.35 -38.32 25.44
C LEU A 191 9.56 -38.16 26.36
N THR A 192 9.65 -39.01 27.39
CA THR A 192 10.81 -39.03 28.30
C THR A 192 12.08 -39.51 27.60
N PRO A 193 13.29 -39.10 28.04
CA PRO A 193 14.56 -39.51 27.42
C PRO A 193 14.80 -41.04 27.39
N SER A 194 14.18 -41.80 28.30
CA SER A 194 14.22 -43.26 28.31
C SER A 194 13.35 -43.90 27.22
N LYS A 195 12.33 -43.19 26.72
CA LYS A 195 11.43 -43.63 25.63
C LYS A 195 11.95 -43.28 24.23
N THR A 196 12.87 -42.32 24.12
CA THR A 196 13.52 -41.93 22.85
C THR A 196 14.90 -42.56 22.64
N LYS A 197 15.45 -43.25 23.65
CA LYS A 197 16.76 -43.92 23.60
C LYS A 197 16.83 -44.90 22.42
N GLY A 198 17.76 -44.65 21.49
CA GLY A 198 17.96 -45.42 20.25
C GLY A 198 17.37 -44.78 18.98
N PHE A 199 16.42 -43.86 19.09
CA PHE A 199 15.74 -43.26 17.93
C PHE A 199 16.42 -41.98 17.44
N ASN A 200 17.03 -41.99 16.25
CA ASN A 200 17.60 -40.80 15.62
C ASN A 200 16.51 -39.96 14.93
N MET A 201 15.63 -39.35 15.73
CA MET A 201 14.42 -38.64 15.27
C MET A 201 14.65 -37.68 14.10
N LEU A 202 15.72 -36.88 14.12
CA LEU A 202 16.01 -35.93 13.04
C LEU A 202 16.39 -36.63 11.73
N SER A 203 16.99 -37.82 11.79
CA SER A 203 17.28 -38.66 10.63
C SER A 203 16.04 -39.36 10.08
N ASN A 204 15.23 -39.96 10.95
CA ASN A 204 14.01 -40.64 10.55
C ASN A 204 12.99 -39.66 9.92
N HIS A 205 12.86 -38.44 10.47
CA HIS A 205 12.08 -37.36 9.85
C HIS A 205 12.64 -36.93 8.49
N ALA A 206 13.95 -36.69 8.40
CA ALA A 206 14.59 -36.30 7.14
C ALA A 206 14.33 -37.33 6.02
N HIS A 207 14.40 -38.62 6.36
CA HIS A 207 14.08 -39.73 5.47
C HIS A 207 12.60 -39.75 5.07
N ALA A 208 11.69 -39.78 6.05
CA ALA A 208 10.25 -39.87 5.82
C ALA A 208 9.70 -38.73 4.94
N TRP A 209 10.23 -37.51 5.10
CA TRP A 209 9.83 -36.33 4.32
C TRP A 209 10.65 -36.10 3.04
N GLY A 210 11.76 -36.83 2.84
CA GLY A 210 12.63 -36.68 1.67
C GLY A 210 13.36 -35.33 1.62
N LYS A 211 13.78 -34.80 2.78
CA LYS A 211 14.39 -33.47 2.92
C LYS A 211 15.59 -33.50 3.88
N SER A 212 16.51 -32.54 3.73
CA SER A 212 17.70 -32.47 4.59
C SER A 212 17.33 -32.26 6.07
N LYS A 213 18.18 -32.78 6.98
CA LYS A 213 18.07 -32.58 8.43
C LYS A 213 17.93 -31.10 8.80
N SER A 214 18.68 -30.23 8.12
CA SER A 214 18.62 -28.77 8.28
C SER A 214 17.31 -28.14 7.77
N THR A 215 16.63 -28.74 6.79
CA THR A 215 15.31 -28.27 6.32
C THR A 215 14.24 -28.57 7.37
N ILE A 216 14.22 -29.80 7.91
CA ILE A 216 13.30 -30.19 8.99
C ILE A 216 13.46 -29.24 10.19
N GLN A 217 14.69 -29.05 10.65
CA GLN A 217 15.02 -28.22 11.82
C GLN A 217 14.65 -26.73 11.65
N ARG A 218 14.60 -26.21 10.41
CA ARG A 218 14.09 -24.87 10.08
C ARG A 218 12.56 -24.81 9.99
N CYS A 219 11.90 -25.87 9.51
CA CYS A 219 10.44 -25.93 9.52
C CYS A 219 9.89 -25.98 10.95
N ASP A 220 10.55 -26.71 11.84
CA ASP A 220 10.23 -26.78 13.27
C ASP A 220 10.20 -25.40 13.96
N THR A 221 11.08 -24.47 13.55
CA THR A 221 11.17 -23.12 14.13
C THR A 221 10.09 -22.17 13.64
N LEU A 222 9.27 -22.59 12.67
CA LEU A 222 8.19 -21.81 12.05
C LEU A 222 6.79 -22.42 12.29
N ALA A 223 6.70 -23.57 12.95
CA ALA A 223 5.44 -24.34 13.07
C ALA A 223 4.81 -24.34 14.47
N ASN A 224 5.58 -24.03 15.52
CA ASN A 224 5.09 -24.02 16.90
C ASN A 224 4.10 -22.85 17.13
N PRO A 225 2.81 -23.11 17.43
CA PRO A 225 1.78 -22.07 17.58
C PRO A 225 1.92 -21.25 18.87
N LEU A 226 2.72 -21.70 19.84
CA LEU A 226 3.02 -20.94 21.07
C LEU A 226 4.12 -19.87 20.87
N LEU A 227 4.70 -19.74 19.67
CA LEU A 227 5.66 -18.67 19.35
C LEU A 227 4.95 -17.37 18.95
N THR A 228 4.14 -16.83 19.86
CA THR A 228 3.53 -15.50 19.76
C THR A 228 4.60 -14.41 19.85
N ALA A 229 5.03 -13.90 18.69
CA ALA A 229 5.84 -12.68 18.45
C ALA A 229 7.21 -12.54 19.17
N SER A 230 7.50 -13.39 20.16
CA SER A 230 8.69 -13.39 20.99
C SER A 230 9.87 -14.00 20.23
N ARG A 231 10.45 -13.16 19.35
CA ARG A 231 11.80 -13.33 18.82
C ARG A 231 12.71 -13.62 20.02
N LYS A 232 13.33 -14.82 20.09
CA LYS A 232 14.27 -15.16 21.17
C LYS A 232 15.28 -14.03 21.28
N GLU A 233 15.30 -13.34 22.43
CA GLU A 233 16.29 -12.30 22.67
C GLU A 233 17.68 -12.93 22.53
N ARG A 234 18.50 -12.32 21.69
CA ARG A 234 19.92 -12.63 21.69
C ARG A 234 20.48 -12.15 23.02
N THR A 235 21.44 -12.88 23.58
CA THR A 235 22.11 -12.49 24.83
C THR A 235 22.96 -11.21 24.71
N ASP A 236 23.00 -10.59 23.52
CA ASP A 236 23.57 -9.28 23.21
C ASP A 236 22.56 -8.22 22.71
N VAL A 237 21.24 -8.47 22.79
CA VAL A 237 20.23 -7.40 22.65
C VAL A 237 20.56 -6.29 23.65
N GLY A 238 20.49 -5.05 23.19
CA GLY A 238 20.83 -3.89 24.00
C GLY A 238 22.31 -3.77 24.41
N LYS A 239 23.26 -4.58 23.90
CA LYS A 239 24.70 -4.48 24.25
C LYS A 239 25.53 -3.81 23.15
N CYS A 240 25.56 -2.47 23.16
CA CYS A 240 26.34 -1.61 22.26
C CYS A 240 27.30 -0.70 23.03
N VAL A 241 28.04 0.18 22.36
CA VAL A 241 28.93 1.16 23.02
C VAL A 241 28.16 2.19 23.86
N PHE A 242 26.90 2.49 23.54
CA PHE A 242 26.11 3.41 24.35
C PHE A 242 25.66 2.80 25.69
N THR A 243 25.46 1.48 25.73
CA THR A 243 24.83 0.77 26.85
C THR A 243 25.75 -0.15 27.65
N CYS A 244 26.93 -0.52 27.14
CA CYS A 244 27.81 -1.49 27.78
C CYS A 244 29.23 -0.92 27.96
N GLU A 245 29.61 -0.69 29.22
CA GLU A 245 30.93 -0.12 29.58
C GLU A 245 32.11 -1.01 29.17
N ILE A 246 31.99 -2.34 29.32
CA ILE A 246 33.00 -3.30 28.84
C ILE A 246 33.21 -3.12 27.34
N LYS A 247 32.13 -2.93 26.58
CA LYS A 247 32.17 -2.72 25.12
C LYS A 247 32.70 -1.34 24.74
N ARG A 248 32.51 -0.31 25.58
CA ARG A 248 33.21 0.99 25.46
C ARG A 248 34.72 0.83 25.62
N LYS A 249 35.17 0.17 26.69
CA LYS A 249 36.59 -0.07 26.98
C LYS A 249 37.29 -0.94 25.93
N GLN A 250 36.56 -1.87 25.30
CA GLN A 250 37.05 -2.68 24.18
C GLN A 250 37.20 -1.91 22.86
N VAL A 251 36.35 -0.90 22.60
CA VAL A 251 36.35 -0.13 21.34
C VAL A 251 37.24 1.10 21.46
N TYR A 252 36.96 1.97 22.44
CA TYR A 252 37.66 3.24 22.65
C TYR A 252 38.94 3.01 23.45
N THR A 253 39.99 2.64 22.74
CA THR A 253 41.35 2.45 23.25
C THR A 253 42.25 3.63 22.84
N SER A 254 43.44 3.74 23.44
CA SER A 254 44.44 4.73 23.02
C SER A 254 44.83 4.54 21.53
N LEU A 255 44.91 3.30 21.06
CA LEU A 255 45.15 2.98 19.64
C LEU A 255 43.99 3.40 18.73
N ASP A 256 42.73 3.19 19.13
CA ASP A 256 41.56 3.69 18.38
C ASP A 256 41.55 5.23 18.33
N SER A 257 41.92 5.88 19.43
CA SER A 257 42.01 7.35 19.51
C SER A 257 43.14 7.90 18.62
N TYR A 258 44.31 7.26 18.61
CA TYR A 258 45.41 7.59 17.68
C TYR A 258 44.99 7.39 16.22
N LYS A 259 44.38 6.25 15.88
CA LYS A 259 43.86 5.95 14.53
C LYS A 259 42.85 6.99 14.05
N ARG A 260 41.98 7.49 14.94
CA ARG A 260 41.03 8.56 14.63
C ARG A 260 41.72 9.92 14.47
N TRP A 261 42.69 10.24 15.31
CA TRP A 261 43.43 11.50 15.27
C TRP A 261 44.25 11.66 13.97
N ILE A 262 45.01 10.63 13.57
CA ILE A 262 45.76 10.62 12.30
C ILE A 262 44.80 10.79 11.12
N ARG A 263 43.72 10.00 11.05
CA ARG A 263 42.72 10.06 9.96
C ARG A 263 41.88 11.35 9.95
N HIS A 264 41.82 12.08 11.05
CA HIS A 264 41.14 13.36 11.15
C HIS A 264 42.03 14.51 10.65
N ASN A 265 43.31 14.49 11.00
CA ASN A 265 44.25 15.57 10.68
C ASN A 265 44.87 15.43 9.29
N ASN A 266 44.93 14.19 8.76
CA ASN A 266 45.38 13.87 7.41
C ASN A 266 44.20 13.30 6.57
N PRO A 267 43.15 14.09 6.29
CA PRO A 267 41.96 13.59 5.60
C PRO A 267 42.25 13.28 4.13
N GLY A 268 42.03 12.02 3.74
CA GLY A 268 42.22 11.53 2.37
C GLY A 268 43.40 10.57 2.19
N GLU A 269 44.33 10.52 3.14
CA GLU A 269 45.46 9.59 3.07
C GLU A 269 45.04 8.16 3.47
N PRO A 270 45.39 7.12 2.67
CA PRO A 270 44.90 5.75 2.85
C PRO A 270 45.66 4.96 3.93
N TYR A 271 45.69 5.46 5.17
CA TYR A 271 46.35 4.79 6.29
C TYR A 271 45.73 3.42 6.60
N ASN A 272 46.49 2.35 6.36
CA ASN A 272 46.06 1.00 6.69
C ASN A 272 46.10 0.73 8.22
N ASP A 273 45.34 -0.26 8.68
CA ASP A 273 45.09 -0.48 10.11
C ASP A 273 46.21 -1.25 10.86
N VAL A 274 47.23 -1.73 10.12
CA VAL A 274 48.46 -2.38 10.61
C VAL A 274 49.56 -1.35 10.79
N ASP A 275 49.81 -0.50 9.79
CA ASP A 275 50.86 0.53 9.84
C ASP A 275 50.58 1.52 10.98
N LEU A 276 49.32 1.94 11.16
CA LEU A 276 48.90 2.76 12.30
C LEU A 276 49.04 2.04 13.65
N ARG A 277 49.11 0.71 13.69
CA ARG A 277 49.44 -0.02 14.93
C ARG A 277 50.94 0.00 15.18
N ALA A 278 51.76 -0.30 14.17
CA ALA A 278 53.22 -0.24 14.29
C ALA A 278 53.72 1.17 14.67
N ALA A 279 53.20 2.20 14.01
CA ALA A 279 53.50 3.60 14.32
C ALA A 279 53.09 3.98 15.76
N PHE A 280 51.92 3.53 16.22
CA PHE A 280 51.49 3.74 17.61
C PHE A 280 52.37 2.98 18.61
N GLU A 281 52.80 1.76 18.28
CA GLU A 281 53.67 0.95 19.14
C GLU A 281 55.05 1.62 19.33
N LEU A 282 55.59 2.27 18.30
CA LEU A 282 56.86 3.03 18.33
C LEU A 282 56.84 4.31 19.17
N LEU A 283 55.67 4.92 19.45
CA LEU A 283 55.59 6.13 20.28
C LEU A 283 56.13 5.88 21.70
N THR A 284 56.71 6.90 22.33
CA THR A 284 57.07 6.87 23.76
C THR A 284 55.83 6.77 24.66
N MET A 285 56.03 6.46 25.94
CA MET A 285 54.91 6.40 26.90
C MET A 285 54.28 7.79 27.13
N GLU A 286 55.06 8.86 27.07
CA GLU A 286 54.57 10.24 27.22
C GLU A 286 53.68 10.65 26.02
N GLU A 287 54.12 10.36 24.80
CA GLU A 287 53.33 10.56 23.58
C GLU A 287 52.04 9.71 23.54
N LYS A 288 51.97 8.61 24.30
CA LYS A 288 50.78 7.77 24.42
C LYS A 288 49.73 8.33 25.39
N VAL A 289 50.09 9.24 26.30
CA VAL A 289 49.17 9.79 27.32
C VAL A 289 47.98 10.57 26.71
N PRO A 290 48.16 11.51 25.74
CA PRO A 290 47.05 12.26 25.16
C PRO A 290 45.97 11.36 24.53
N TYR A 291 46.38 10.28 23.86
CA TYR A 291 45.46 9.32 23.25
C TYR A 291 44.72 8.48 24.31
N GLY A 292 45.33 8.24 25.47
CA GLY A 292 44.64 7.65 26.64
C GLY A 292 43.55 8.56 27.20
N HIS A 293 43.84 9.86 27.37
CA HIS A 293 42.85 10.85 27.81
C HIS A 293 41.71 11.01 26.78
N ALA A 294 42.03 11.04 25.48
CA ALA A 294 41.04 11.06 24.40
C ALA A 294 40.15 9.80 24.40
N ALA A 295 40.72 8.62 24.66
CA ALA A 295 39.97 7.38 24.78
C ALA A 295 38.94 7.43 25.92
N VAL A 296 39.36 7.90 27.11
CA VAL A 296 38.45 8.06 28.27
C VAL A 296 37.35 9.09 27.97
N SER A 297 37.69 10.21 27.32
CA SER A 297 36.70 11.22 26.88
C SER A 297 35.66 10.62 25.92
N LEU A 298 36.08 9.80 24.94
CA LEU A 298 35.18 9.08 24.03
C LEU A 298 34.33 8.03 24.76
N GLN A 299 34.85 7.35 25.79
CA GLN A 299 34.06 6.44 26.62
C GLN A 299 32.96 7.19 27.40
N MET A 300 33.27 8.36 27.97
CA MET A 300 32.28 9.19 28.68
C MET A 300 31.24 9.76 27.71
N ARG A 301 31.66 10.35 26.58
CA ARG A 301 30.75 10.83 25.53
C ARG A 301 29.83 9.71 25.00
N ALA A 302 30.36 8.51 24.78
CA ALA A 302 29.55 7.37 24.38
C ALA A 302 28.56 6.90 25.46
N ALA A 303 28.85 7.10 26.75
CA ALA A 303 27.90 6.80 27.82
C ALA A 303 26.73 7.82 27.86
N ASN A 304 26.99 9.09 27.53
CA ASN A 304 26.01 10.17 27.56
C ASN A 304 25.22 10.33 26.25
N ALA A 305 25.75 9.83 25.12
CA ALA A 305 25.13 9.89 23.80
C ALA A 305 23.63 9.45 23.72
N PRO A 306 23.10 8.51 24.54
CA PRO A 306 21.66 8.27 24.65
C PRO A 306 20.79 9.52 24.82
N ASP A 307 21.23 10.51 25.60
CA ASP A 307 20.45 11.73 25.86
C ASP A 307 20.42 12.66 24.65
N ASP A 308 21.54 12.82 23.95
CA ASP A 308 21.61 13.57 22.69
C ASP A 308 20.86 12.85 21.56
N ILE A 309 20.95 11.53 21.48
CA ILE A 309 20.14 10.71 20.56
C ILE A 309 18.65 10.95 20.82
N GLY A 310 18.23 10.86 22.09
CA GLY A 310 16.85 11.15 22.50
C GLY A 310 16.45 12.60 22.21
N LYS A 311 17.34 13.57 22.40
CA LYS A 311 17.12 14.99 22.10
C LYS A 311 16.90 15.23 20.61
N TYR A 312 17.75 14.71 19.73
CA TYR A 312 17.60 14.91 18.29
C TYR A 312 16.40 14.17 17.70
N LEU A 313 16.13 12.93 18.13
CA LEU A 313 14.87 12.23 17.79
C LEU A 313 13.66 13.01 18.33
N ARG A 314 13.77 13.57 19.54
CA ARG A 314 12.89 14.60 20.14
C ARG A 314 12.57 15.74 19.17
N MET A 315 13.61 16.37 18.64
CA MET A 315 13.53 17.59 17.83
C MET A 315 13.01 17.36 16.40
N THR A 316 13.19 16.17 15.83
CA THR A 316 12.75 15.86 14.47
C THR A 316 11.53 14.94 14.40
N ASN A 317 10.92 14.60 15.54
CA ASN A 317 9.88 13.56 15.65
C ASN A 317 10.29 12.21 15.01
N GLY A 318 11.59 11.89 15.06
CA GLY A 318 12.18 10.71 14.40
C GLY A 318 12.48 10.88 12.90
N SER A 319 12.08 11.99 12.27
CA SER A 319 12.41 12.32 10.87
C SER A 319 13.86 12.80 10.74
N ILE A 320 14.81 11.88 10.92
CA ILE A 320 16.24 12.14 10.78
C ILE A 320 16.95 10.89 10.25
N SER A 321 17.81 11.05 9.24
CA SER A 321 18.58 9.92 8.70
C SER A 321 19.60 9.41 9.73
N TRP A 322 19.89 8.11 9.70
CA TRP A 322 20.88 7.52 10.61
C TRP A 322 22.30 8.09 10.43
N ASN A 323 22.61 8.66 9.25
CA ASN A 323 23.82 9.47 9.04
C ASN A 323 23.72 10.80 9.80
N ALA A 324 22.69 11.61 9.54
CA ALA A 324 22.52 12.92 10.15
C ALA A 324 22.43 12.84 11.70
N LEU A 325 21.77 11.83 12.24
CA LEU A 325 21.73 11.56 13.69
C LEU A 325 23.13 11.22 14.24
N SER A 326 23.91 10.41 13.51
CA SER A 326 25.30 10.10 13.84
C SER A 326 26.23 11.32 13.74
N GLU A 327 25.88 12.31 12.93
CA GLU A 327 26.66 13.53 12.71
C GLU A 327 26.32 14.65 13.71
N LYS A 328 25.04 14.84 14.06
CA LYS A 328 24.60 15.79 15.09
C LYS A 328 25.05 15.39 16.50
N VAL A 329 25.44 14.13 16.71
CA VAL A 329 26.03 13.57 17.94
C VAL A 329 27.57 13.50 17.86
N ARG A 330 28.21 14.19 16.90
CA ARG A 330 29.66 14.46 16.90
C ARG A 330 29.97 15.63 17.85
N ASP A 331 31.11 15.56 18.52
CA ASP A 331 31.64 16.66 19.34
C ASP A 331 33.16 16.77 19.15
N GLY A 332 33.67 17.99 18.95
CA GLY A 332 35.05 18.25 18.55
C GLY A 332 35.45 17.58 17.23
N GLY A 333 34.53 17.52 16.25
CA GLY A 333 34.75 16.91 14.94
C GLY A 333 34.73 15.36 14.91
N VAL A 334 35.02 14.69 16.03
CA VAL A 334 35.15 13.23 16.10
C VAL A 334 33.77 12.54 16.16
N SER A 335 33.59 11.47 15.36
CA SER A 335 32.42 10.60 15.45
C SER A 335 32.54 9.59 16.58
N ILE A 336 31.50 9.48 17.40
CA ILE A 336 31.41 8.52 18.51
C ILE A 336 31.24 7.10 17.97
N ALA A 337 30.32 6.89 17.02
CA ALA A 337 30.06 5.60 16.37
C ALA A 337 29.43 5.79 14.98
N CYS A 338 29.39 4.74 14.15
CA CYS A 338 28.75 4.81 12.82
C CYS A 338 27.22 4.71 12.89
N LYS A 339 26.54 5.19 11.83
CA LYS A 339 25.07 5.15 11.65
C LYS A 339 24.39 3.82 12.02
N ASP A 340 25.00 2.67 11.69
CA ASP A 340 24.43 1.36 12.02
C ASP A 340 24.49 1.03 13.51
N THR A 341 25.38 1.66 14.27
CA THR A 341 25.41 1.56 15.75
C THR A 341 24.25 2.35 16.34
N PHE A 342 24.03 3.59 15.88
CA PHE A 342 22.87 4.41 16.25
C PHE A 342 21.55 3.68 15.92
N ARG A 343 21.41 3.18 14.68
CA ARG A 343 20.26 2.40 14.24
C ARG A 343 20.02 1.15 15.09
N LYS A 344 21.06 0.36 15.37
CA LYS A 344 20.94 -0.87 16.19
C LYS A 344 20.56 -0.55 17.64
N TYR A 345 21.01 0.56 18.18
CA TYR A 345 20.65 1.01 19.53
C TYR A 345 19.19 1.45 19.59
N VAL A 346 18.79 2.43 18.75
CA VAL A 346 17.42 2.97 18.75
C VAL A 346 16.40 1.87 18.42
N MET A 347 16.64 1.05 17.39
CA MET A 347 15.78 -0.09 17.05
C MET A 347 15.92 -1.30 18.01
N SER A 348 16.61 -1.14 19.15
CA SER A 348 16.60 -2.09 20.28
C SER A 348 15.91 -1.54 21.53
N LEU A 349 15.47 -0.28 21.52
CA LEU A 349 14.66 0.28 22.60
C LEU A 349 13.23 -0.28 22.52
N PRO A 350 12.51 -0.41 23.66
CA PRO A 350 11.11 -0.85 23.67
C PRO A 350 10.24 -0.04 22.71
N GLN A 351 9.24 -0.71 22.11
CA GLN A 351 8.25 -0.11 21.19
C GLN A 351 8.81 0.58 19.92
N SER A 352 10.13 0.55 19.68
CA SER A 352 10.74 1.23 18.53
C SER A 352 10.42 0.53 17.21
N VAL A 353 9.67 1.23 16.35
CA VAL A 353 9.20 0.76 15.04
C VAL A 353 9.52 1.80 13.96
N TYR A 354 9.61 1.36 12.70
CA TYR A 354 9.50 2.29 11.58
C TYR A 354 8.02 2.53 11.28
N GLN A 355 7.66 3.79 11.07
CA GLN A 355 6.39 4.21 10.50
C GLN A 355 6.68 5.04 9.25
N SER A 356 5.78 5.01 8.27
CA SER A 356 5.79 6.00 7.18
C SER A 356 5.10 7.27 7.67
N THR A 357 5.44 8.41 7.06
CA THR A 357 4.50 9.53 7.00
C THR A 357 3.19 9.04 6.35
N LYS A 358 2.07 9.68 6.68
CA LYS A 358 0.79 9.51 5.99
C LYS A 358 0.17 10.89 5.83
N ILE A 359 -0.15 11.27 4.60
CA ILE A 359 -1.13 12.32 4.34
C ILE A 359 -2.52 11.71 4.54
N LEU A 360 -3.41 12.43 5.21
CA LEU A 360 -4.78 12.01 5.55
C LEU A 360 -5.71 13.22 5.46
N PRO A 361 -7.02 13.03 5.20
CA PRO A 361 -7.99 14.10 5.30
C PRO A 361 -8.01 14.78 6.68
N MET A 362 -7.98 16.11 6.68
CA MET A 362 -8.32 16.89 7.86
C MET A 362 -9.85 16.88 8.02
N LEU A 363 -10.34 15.98 8.86
CA LEU A 363 -11.75 15.91 9.21
C LEU A 363 -12.06 16.83 10.41
N THR A 364 -12.79 17.90 10.15
CA THR A 364 -13.50 18.68 11.19
C THR A 364 -14.73 17.91 11.68
N SER A 365 -15.28 18.28 12.84
CA SER A 365 -16.51 17.67 13.36
C SER A 365 -17.65 17.72 12.35
N GLN A 366 -17.85 18.85 11.66
CA GLN A 366 -18.89 18.99 10.62
C GLN A 366 -18.66 18.03 9.44
N THR A 367 -17.41 17.85 8.98
CA THR A 367 -17.12 16.86 7.93
C THR A 367 -17.26 15.41 8.41
N LYS A 368 -16.97 15.11 9.69
CA LYS A 368 -17.31 13.80 10.28
C LYS A 368 -18.83 13.58 10.26
N THR A 369 -19.64 14.56 10.67
CA THR A 369 -21.11 14.48 10.61
C THR A 369 -21.58 14.22 9.18
N LYS A 370 -21.18 15.03 8.19
CA LYS A 370 -21.57 14.84 6.77
C LYS A 370 -21.10 13.50 6.18
N ARG A 371 -19.97 12.93 6.66
CA ARG A 371 -19.51 11.57 6.30
C ARG A 371 -20.35 10.46 6.93
N LEU A 372 -20.66 10.60 8.22
CA LEU A 372 -21.48 9.64 8.97
C LEU A 372 -22.90 9.58 8.42
N ASP A 373 -23.47 10.75 8.15
CA ASP A 373 -24.76 10.95 7.50
C ASP A 373 -24.84 10.23 6.15
N TRP A 374 -23.95 10.57 5.21
CA TRP A 374 -23.82 9.88 3.92
C TRP A 374 -23.70 8.35 4.06
N ALA A 375 -22.96 7.86 5.07
CA ALA A 375 -22.76 6.43 5.27
C ALA A 375 -24.00 5.70 5.84
N ARG A 376 -24.86 6.41 6.58
CA ARG A 376 -26.20 5.92 6.97
C ARG A 376 -27.14 5.90 5.78
N GLY A 377 -27.25 7.02 5.04
CA GLY A 377 -28.09 7.11 3.85
C GLY A 377 -27.71 6.12 2.76
N PHE A 378 -26.42 5.80 2.61
CA PHE A 378 -25.95 4.68 1.79
C PHE A 378 -26.56 3.34 2.23
N ASN A 379 -26.49 3.01 3.53
CA ASN A 379 -27.03 1.75 4.04
C ASN A 379 -28.57 1.68 4.00
N ILE A 380 -29.27 2.79 4.25
CA ILE A 380 -30.74 2.87 4.14
C ILE A 380 -31.18 2.71 2.68
N LEU A 381 -30.48 3.34 1.73
CA LEU A 381 -30.75 3.19 0.29
C LEU A 381 -30.59 1.73 -0.16
N TRP A 382 -29.50 1.07 0.23
CA TRP A 382 -29.27 -0.34 -0.16
C TRP A 382 -30.09 -1.35 0.64
N TYR A 383 -30.71 -0.96 1.76
CA TYR A 383 -31.75 -1.76 2.40
C TYR A 383 -33.05 -1.72 1.58
N GLY A 384 -33.59 -0.53 1.30
CA GLY A 384 -34.80 -0.36 0.49
C GLY A 384 -34.65 -0.94 -0.92
N ALA A 385 -33.49 -0.74 -1.56
CA ALA A 385 -33.18 -1.35 -2.85
C ALA A 385 -33.26 -2.89 -2.82
N LYS A 386 -32.84 -3.54 -1.73
CA LYS A 386 -32.94 -4.99 -1.56
C LYS A 386 -34.39 -5.48 -1.44
N LEU A 387 -35.28 -4.69 -0.83
CA LEU A 387 -36.70 -5.02 -0.68
C LEU A 387 -37.42 -4.98 -2.03
N VAL A 388 -37.17 -3.95 -2.87
CA VAL A 388 -37.74 -3.84 -4.23
C VAL A 388 -37.01 -4.71 -5.29
N ALA A 389 -36.11 -5.61 -4.88
CA ALA A 389 -35.26 -6.36 -5.80
C ALA A 389 -36.01 -7.32 -6.73
N ALA A 390 -37.30 -7.58 -6.51
CA ALA A 390 -38.14 -8.38 -7.42
C ALA A 390 -38.41 -7.65 -8.74
N THR A 391 -38.88 -6.39 -8.68
CA THR A 391 -39.33 -5.59 -9.84
C THR A 391 -38.32 -4.55 -10.30
N VAL A 392 -37.46 -4.06 -9.38
CA VAL A 392 -36.48 -2.99 -9.64
C VAL A 392 -35.05 -3.52 -9.50
N GLN A 393 -34.17 -3.13 -10.42
CA GLN A 393 -32.72 -3.25 -10.28
C GLN A 393 -32.11 -1.85 -10.11
N VAL A 394 -31.51 -1.62 -8.95
CA VAL A 394 -30.77 -0.39 -8.66
C VAL A 394 -29.31 -0.56 -9.10
N VAL A 395 -28.75 0.49 -9.71
CA VAL A 395 -27.41 0.49 -10.31
C VAL A 395 -26.61 1.69 -9.81
N LEU A 396 -25.49 1.45 -9.13
CA LEU A 396 -24.60 2.52 -8.66
C LEU A 396 -23.71 3.00 -9.80
N VAL A 397 -23.81 4.28 -10.16
CA VAL A 397 -22.94 4.94 -11.13
C VAL A 397 -22.03 5.92 -10.40
N GLN A 398 -20.73 5.92 -10.72
CA GLN A 398 -19.78 6.91 -10.21
C GLN A 398 -18.98 7.54 -11.35
N SER A 399 -18.75 8.86 -11.30
CA SER A 399 -17.81 9.58 -12.15
C SER A 399 -16.69 10.23 -11.32
N ASP A 400 -15.55 10.49 -11.95
CA ASP A 400 -14.37 11.14 -11.35
C ASP A 400 -13.38 11.58 -12.45
N GLU A 401 -12.48 12.51 -12.15
CA GLU A 401 -11.47 13.03 -13.08
C GLU A 401 -10.05 12.85 -12.55
N LYS A 402 -9.08 12.55 -13.44
CA LYS A 402 -7.67 12.48 -13.03
C LYS A 402 -6.67 12.93 -14.07
N TRP A 403 -5.68 13.69 -13.60
CA TRP A 403 -4.41 13.93 -14.29
C TRP A 403 -3.56 12.65 -14.34
N PHE A 404 -3.49 12.03 -15.50
CA PHE A 404 -2.49 11.00 -15.81
C PHE A 404 -1.21 11.67 -16.31
N TYR A 405 -0.08 11.34 -15.69
CA TYR A 405 1.23 11.93 -15.99
C TYR A 405 2.03 11.05 -16.96
N SER A 406 2.81 11.69 -17.83
CA SER A 406 3.74 11.05 -18.80
C SER A 406 4.90 10.30 -18.16
N LEU A 407 5.09 10.44 -16.85
CA LEU A 407 6.02 9.68 -16.02
C LEU A 407 5.47 9.59 -14.60
N VAL A 408 5.42 8.38 -14.03
CA VAL A 408 5.25 8.15 -12.60
C VAL A 408 6.60 7.75 -12.02
N VAL A 409 7.16 8.58 -11.15
CA VAL A 409 8.47 8.33 -10.52
C VAL A 409 8.35 7.17 -9.54
N ARG A 410 9.24 6.18 -9.63
CA ARG A 410 9.28 5.03 -8.70
C ARG A 410 10.50 5.11 -7.80
N GLN A 411 10.29 4.98 -6.50
CA GLN A 411 11.35 5.01 -5.48
C GLN A 411 12.42 3.93 -5.68
N PHE A 412 12.06 2.78 -6.27
CA PHE A 412 12.99 1.68 -6.55
C PHE A 412 12.82 1.12 -7.98
N LEU A 413 13.84 1.33 -8.82
CA LEU A 413 13.97 0.70 -10.15
C LEU A 413 15.00 -0.44 -10.13
N LYS A 414 14.82 -1.42 -11.01
CA LYS A 414 15.73 -2.56 -11.14
C LYS A 414 16.91 -2.20 -12.05
N CYS A 415 18.08 -1.94 -11.46
CA CYS A 415 19.34 -1.93 -12.20
C CYS A 415 19.94 -3.36 -12.19
N ILE A 416 20.18 -3.94 -13.37
CA ILE A 416 20.84 -5.24 -13.53
C ILE A 416 21.81 -5.15 -14.74
N PRO A 417 23.01 -4.55 -14.58
CA PRO A 417 23.95 -4.33 -15.68
C PRO A 417 24.38 -5.61 -16.41
N PHE A 418 24.36 -6.77 -15.73
CA PHE A 418 24.62 -8.08 -16.33
C PHE A 418 23.68 -8.44 -17.50
N PHE A 419 22.46 -7.89 -17.52
CA PHE A 419 21.50 -8.04 -18.63
C PHE A 419 21.41 -6.78 -19.52
N GLY A 420 22.30 -5.80 -19.34
CA GLY A 420 22.19 -4.47 -19.96
C GLY A 420 21.04 -3.62 -19.43
N CYS A 421 20.41 -4.02 -18.31
CA CYS A 421 19.25 -3.34 -17.75
C CYS A 421 19.67 -2.17 -16.85
N HIS A 422 19.75 -0.97 -17.43
CA HIS A 422 19.97 0.28 -16.69
C HIS A 422 18.66 1.07 -16.54
N PRO A 423 18.43 1.77 -15.41
CA PRO A 423 17.31 2.71 -15.28
C PRO A 423 17.40 3.85 -16.30
N VAL A 424 16.28 4.28 -16.85
CA VAL A 424 16.21 5.50 -17.68
C VAL A 424 16.37 6.72 -16.76
N VAL A 425 17.27 7.62 -17.11
CA VAL A 425 17.41 8.94 -16.48
C VAL A 425 16.56 9.94 -17.24
N HIS A 426 15.75 10.71 -16.53
CA HIS A 426 14.83 11.69 -17.11
C HIS A 426 15.27 13.11 -16.70
N GLY A 427 15.67 13.92 -17.67
CA GLY A 427 15.91 15.36 -17.46
C GLY A 427 14.60 16.14 -17.53
N VAL A 428 14.25 16.84 -16.45
CA VAL A 428 13.07 17.73 -16.37
C VAL A 428 13.43 18.97 -15.56
N HIS A 429 13.10 20.16 -16.07
CA HIS A 429 13.39 21.42 -15.36
C HIS A 429 12.55 21.61 -14.09
N HIS A 430 11.31 21.10 -14.07
CA HIS A 430 10.40 21.18 -12.92
C HIS A 430 9.29 20.13 -13.04
N LYS A 431 8.65 19.72 -11.92
CA LYS A 431 7.59 18.70 -11.92
C LYS A 431 6.40 19.11 -12.82
N ASN A 432 6.02 20.39 -12.82
CA ASN A 432 4.91 20.93 -13.62
C ASN A 432 5.16 20.86 -15.15
N HIS A 433 6.40 20.61 -15.59
CA HIS A 433 6.74 20.41 -17.01
C HIS A 433 6.65 18.94 -17.46
N ILE A 434 6.32 18.00 -16.55
CA ILE A 434 5.94 16.64 -16.92
C ILE A 434 4.58 16.72 -17.62
N GLY A 435 4.52 16.35 -18.90
CA GLY A 435 3.28 16.37 -19.67
C GLY A 435 2.20 15.53 -18.99
N LYS A 436 0.99 16.08 -18.86
CA LYS A 436 -0.15 15.46 -18.18
C LYS A 436 -1.42 15.59 -19.01
N VAL A 437 -2.31 14.60 -18.93
CA VAL A 437 -3.63 14.58 -19.59
C VAL A 437 -4.69 14.36 -18.51
N LEU A 438 -5.68 15.25 -18.46
CA LEU A 438 -6.84 15.14 -17.58
C LEU A 438 -7.89 14.25 -18.24
N VAL A 439 -8.39 13.25 -17.51
CA VAL A 439 -9.28 12.20 -18.03
C VAL A 439 -10.47 12.04 -17.10
N PHE A 440 -11.67 12.20 -17.66
CA PHE A 440 -12.94 11.88 -17.04
C PHE A 440 -13.22 10.38 -17.19
N VAL A 441 -13.60 9.71 -16.09
CA VAL A 441 -13.97 8.28 -16.08
C VAL A 441 -15.30 8.05 -15.38
N MET A 442 -16.25 7.45 -16.10
CA MET A 442 -17.50 6.95 -15.54
C MET A 442 -17.60 5.43 -15.67
N THR A 443 -18.04 4.79 -14.58
CA THR A 443 -18.34 3.35 -14.53
C THR A 443 -19.52 3.10 -13.62
N ALA A 444 -20.17 1.94 -13.79
CA ALA A 444 -21.32 1.51 -13.02
C ALA A 444 -21.11 0.13 -12.36
N PHE A 445 -21.94 -0.17 -11.36
CA PHE A 445 -22.02 -1.44 -10.66
C PHE A 445 -23.48 -1.82 -10.43
N MET A 446 -23.82 -3.05 -10.81
CA MET A 446 -25.13 -3.68 -10.61
C MET A 446 -24.95 -4.77 -9.55
N PRO A 447 -25.37 -4.54 -8.29
CA PRO A 447 -25.33 -5.57 -7.25
C PRO A 447 -26.30 -6.70 -7.59
N THR A 448 -25.94 -7.93 -7.25
CA THR A 448 -26.85 -9.07 -7.44
C THR A 448 -28.00 -8.97 -6.43
N ASP A 449 -29.24 -9.00 -6.93
CA ASP A 449 -30.47 -8.83 -6.13
C ASP A 449 -30.44 -7.55 -5.26
N ASN A 450 -29.86 -6.48 -5.81
CA ASN A 450 -29.62 -5.17 -5.18
C ASN A 450 -28.78 -5.19 -3.88
N ASP A 451 -28.19 -6.33 -3.49
CA ASP A 451 -27.42 -6.44 -2.24
C ASP A 451 -25.90 -6.52 -2.48
N PHE A 452 -25.14 -5.64 -1.84
CA PHE A 452 -23.68 -5.68 -1.84
C PHE A 452 -23.10 -6.88 -1.05
N GLU A 453 -23.92 -7.63 -0.31
CA GLU A 453 -23.49 -8.84 0.40
C GLU A 453 -23.53 -10.11 -0.46
N THR A 454 -24.16 -10.09 -1.63
CA THR A 454 -24.17 -11.21 -2.58
C THR A 454 -23.09 -11.06 -3.65
N GLY A 455 -22.80 -9.84 -4.11
CA GLY A 455 -21.85 -9.56 -5.19
C GLY A 455 -22.38 -8.55 -6.21
N GLY A 456 -21.86 -8.63 -7.45
CA GLY A 456 -22.36 -7.82 -8.56
C GLY A 456 -21.41 -7.70 -9.76
N GLN A 457 -21.95 -7.14 -10.84
CA GLN A 457 -21.26 -6.93 -12.12
C GLN A 457 -20.91 -5.45 -12.33
N SER A 458 -19.76 -5.18 -12.92
CA SER A 458 -19.31 -3.81 -13.21
C SER A 458 -19.31 -3.51 -14.70
N PHE A 459 -19.65 -2.28 -15.05
CA PHE A 459 -19.74 -1.79 -16.43
C PHE A 459 -18.86 -0.56 -16.61
N LYS A 460 -18.14 -0.51 -17.73
CA LYS A 460 -17.35 0.65 -18.16
C LYS A 460 -18.23 1.48 -19.08
N LEU A 461 -18.51 2.74 -18.69
CA LEU A 461 -19.44 3.62 -19.40
C LEU A 461 -18.69 4.63 -20.27
N LEU A 462 -17.79 5.41 -19.67
CA LEU A 462 -17.09 6.49 -20.37
C LEU A 462 -15.65 6.64 -19.88
N CYS A 463 -14.75 6.93 -20.82
CA CYS A 463 -13.38 7.37 -20.56
C CYS A 463 -12.99 8.34 -21.67
N THR A 464 -12.99 9.64 -21.35
CA THR A 464 -12.66 10.72 -22.30
C THR A 464 -11.67 11.70 -21.67
N ARG A 465 -11.01 12.52 -22.48
CA ARG A 465 -9.97 13.47 -22.04
C ARG A 465 -10.47 14.90 -22.12
N ALA A 466 -10.20 15.71 -21.09
CA ALA A 466 -10.70 17.08 -21.00
C ALA A 466 -10.03 17.99 -22.03
N GLY A 467 -10.79 18.35 -23.07
CA GLY A 467 -10.33 19.14 -24.20
C GLY A 467 -10.95 18.68 -25.52
N ALA A 468 -10.47 19.24 -26.63
CA ALA A 468 -10.96 18.92 -27.97
C ALA A 468 -9.85 19.01 -29.03
N MET A 469 -10.12 18.47 -30.21
CA MET A 469 -9.31 18.74 -31.40
C MET A 469 -9.62 20.16 -31.90
N VAL A 470 -8.59 20.98 -32.09
CA VAL A 470 -8.71 22.35 -32.63
C VAL A 470 -7.69 22.55 -33.74
N GLU A 471 -8.00 23.41 -34.71
CA GLU A 471 -7.06 23.77 -35.77
C GLU A 471 -6.01 24.76 -35.26
N ALA A 472 -4.75 24.55 -35.66
CA ALA A 472 -3.69 25.52 -35.41
C ALA A 472 -3.88 26.77 -36.28
N THR A 473 -4.16 27.92 -35.66
CA THR A 473 -4.37 29.21 -36.35
C THR A 473 -3.12 29.80 -36.99
N ARG A 474 -1.95 29.25 -36.69
CA ARG A 474 -0.64 29.62 -37.24
C ARG A 474 0.37 28.49 -37.05
N ASP A 475 1.44 28.52 -37.85
CA ASP A 475 2.62 27.70 -37.61
C ASP A 475 3.15 27.92 -36.18
N SER A 476 3.56 26.82 -35.54
CA SER A 476 4.25 26.84 -34.26
C SER A 476 5.46 25.91 -34.33
N TYR A 477 6.54 26.31 -33.67
CA TYR A 477 7.85 25.64 -33.76
C TYR A 477 8.26 25.08 -32.40
N LYS A 478 9.10 24.05 -32.39
CA LYS A 478 9.61 23.40 -31.17
C LYS A 478 10.58 24.35 -30.46
N ARG A 479 10.66 24.22 -29.13
CA ARG A 479 11.63 24.96 -28.32
C ARG A 479 13.02 24.36 -28.53
N VAL A 480 13.97 25.19 -28.97
CA VAL A 480 15.39 24.83 -29.07
C VAL A 480 16.17 25.62 -28.01
N TYR A 481 16.79 24.89 -27.10
CA TYR A 481 17.68 25.46 -26.08
C TYR A 481 19.07 25.76 -26.67
N ARG A 482 19.78 26.68 -26.02
CA ARG A 482 21.20 26.99 -26.26
C ARG A 482 22.03 26.53 -25.07
N ASP A 483 23.35 26.50 -25.25
CA ASP A 483 24.32 26.06 -24.24
C ASP A 483 24.32 26.94 -22.97
N ASP A 484 23.80 28.17 -23.06
CA ASP A 484 23.59 29.10 -21.93
C ASP A 484 22.29 28.84 -21.14
N GLY A 485 21.51 27.82 -21.52
CA GLY A 485 20.21 27.48 -20.92
C GLY A 485 19.04 28.35 -21.40
N THR A 486 19.29 29.41 -22.18
CA THR A 486 18.22 30.17 -22.84
C THR A 486 17.59 29.35 -23.98
N TYR A 487 16.43 29.77 -24.47
CA TYR A 487 15.73 29.07 -25.55
C TYR A 487 15.14 30.01 -26.59
N HIS A 488 14.88 29.46 -27.77
CA HIS A 488 14.23 30.13 -28.89
C HIS A 488 13.36 29.14 -29.68
N TYR A 489 12.61 29.66 -30.65
CA TYR A 489 11.71 28.89 -31.52
C TYR A 489 12.11 29.13 -32.98
N PRO A 490 13.23 28.56 -33.47
CA PRO A 490 13.72 28.83 -34.82
C PRO A 490 12.71 28.38 -35.87
N GLN A 491 12.41 29.28 -36.82
CA GLN A 491 11.39 29.10 -37.87
C GLN A 491 11.93 28.28 -39.04
N LEU A 492 12.36 27.06 -38.76
CA LEU A 492 12.88 26.09 -39.73
C LEU A 492 11.86 24.97 -39.95
N PRO A 493 11.71 24.42 -41.18
CA PRO A 493 10.76 23.34 -41.46
C PRO A 493 10.93 22.13 -40.53
N ASP A 494 12.16 21.68 -40.29
CA ASP A 494 12.45 20.54 -39.40
C ASP A 494 12.07 20.81 -37.93
N ASN A 495 12.08 22.09 -37.55
CA ASN A 495 11.73 22.56 -36.21
C ASN A 495 10.22 22.84 -36.07
N LEU A 496 9.41 22.68 -37.11
CA LEU A 496 7.96 22.84 -37.03
C LEU A 496 7.36 21.84 -36.03
N LEU A 497 6.50 22.34 -35.13
CA LEU A 497 5.74 21.57 -34.14
C LEU A 497 4.33 21.28 -34.66
N ARG A 498 3.67 22.29 -35.26
CA ARG A 498 2.41 22.18 -36.00
C ARG A 498 2.37 23.21 -37.13
N SER A 499 1.85 22.84 -38.29
CA SER A 499 1.52 23.80 -39.36
C SER A 499 0.18 24.49 -39.11
N ALA A 500 -0.07 25.65 -39.72
CA ALA A 500 -1.39 26.24 -39.79
C ALA A 500 -2.42 25.27 -40.42
N GLY A 501 -3.67 25.30 -39.94
CA GLY A 501 -4.75 24.38 -40.33
C GLY A 501 -4.60 22.95 -39.79
N GLN A 502 -3.50 22.60 -39.12
CA GLN A 502 -3.32 21.26 -38.56
C GLN A 502 -4.16 21.10 -37.29
N LEU A 503 -5.06 20.11 -37.28
CA LEU A 503 -5.77 19.67 -36.08
C LEU A 503 -4.81 19.12 -35.03
N TYR A 504 -4.92 19.60 -33.79
CA TYR A 504 -4.21 19.07 -32.63
C TYR A 504 -5.12 19.06 -31.39
N PHE A 505 -4.85 18.18 -30.42
CA PHE A 505 -5.61 18.18 -29.17
C PHE A 505 -5.19 19.34 -28.26
N LYS A 506 -6.13 20.24 -27.96
CA LYS A 506 -5.99 21.28 -26.94
C LYS A 506 -6.64 20.77 -25.66
N SER A 507 -5.83 20.45 -24.64
CA SER A 507 -6.32 20.26 -23.28
C SER A 507 -7.02 21.54 -22.81
N MET A 508 -8.12 21.40 -22.09
CA MET A 508 -8.95 22.51 -21.62
C MET A 508 -9.18 22.39 -20.11
N GLU A 509 -9.44 23.52 -19.47
CA GLU A 509 -9.94 23.59 -18.09
C GLU A 509 -11.35 22.99 -18.01
N ILE A 510 -11.70 22.32 -16.91
CA ILE A 510 -13.05 21.76 -16.70
C ILE A 510 -13.97 22.79 -16.04
N THR A 511 -15.20 22.88 -16.53
CA THR A 511 -16.24 23.79 -16.05
C THR A 511 -17.58 23.08 -15.91
N GLY A 512 -18.50 23.67 -15.14
CA GLY A 512 -19.86 23.15 -15.02
C GLY A 512 -20.66 23.29 -16.32
N SER A 513 -21.11 24.51 -16.63
CA SER A 513 -21.86 24.82 -17.87
C SER A 513 -21.05 25.55 -18.94
N ASN A 514 -20.12 26.42 -18.56
CA ASN A 514 -19.43 27.38 -19.42
C ASN A 514 -18.44 26.72 -20.42
N GLU A 515 -18.73 26.74 -21.73
CA GLU A 515 -17.86 26.22 -22.80
C GLU A 515 -16.67 27.16 -23.17
N GLY A 516 -16.57 28.34 -22.56
CA GLY A 516 -15.52 29.33 -22.83
C GLY A 516 -15.73 30.08 -24.14
N THR A 517 -14.65 30.31 -24.89
CA THR A 517 -14.65 31.07 -26.16
C THR A 517 -13.76 30.39 -27.22
N ASP A 518 -13.88 30.75 -28.50
CA ASP A 518 -13.01 30.21 -29.57
C ASP A 518 -11.49 30.33 -29.28
N LYS A 519 -11.11 31.38 -28.53
CA LYS A 519 -9.72 31.63 -28.12
C LYS A 519 -9.35 30.79 -26.89
N GLU A 520 -10.25 30.75 -25.92
CA GLU A 520 -10.10 30.09 -24.62
C GLU A 520 -11.31 29.18 -24.33
N PRO A 521 -11.39 28.03 -25.03
CA PRO A 521 -12.47 27.07 -24.86
C PRO A 521 -12.25 26.25 -23.58
N LYS A 522 -13.34 25.94 -22.90
CA LYS A 522 -13.39 25.20 -21.64
C LYS A 522 -14.23 23.92 -21.81
N PHE A 523 -13.89 22.89 -21.05
CA PHE A 523 -14.52 21.57 -21.12
C PHE A 523 -15.73 21.52 -20.18
N SER A 524 -16.89 21.89 -20.72
CA SER A 524 -18.17 21.90 -20.02
C SER A 524 -18.66 20.48 -19.71
N LEU A 525 -18.83 20.17 -18.42
CA LEU A 525 -19.42 18.91 -17.96
C LEU A 525 -20.90 18.81 -18.36
N LEU A 526 -21.62 19.93 -18.42
CA LEU A 526 -23.00 19.99 -18.92
C LEU A 526 -23.08 19.51 -20.37
N LYS A 527 -22.09 19.85 -21.20
CA LYS A 527 -21.97 19.33 -22.56
C LYS A 527 -21.64 17.83 -22.55
N LEU A 528 -20.64 17.42 -21.78
CA LEU A 528 -20.24 16.02 -21.66
C LEU A 528 -21.41 15.10 -21.26
N PHE A 529 -22.21 15.49 -20.28
CA PHE A 529 -23.36 14.69 -19.85
C PHE A 529 -24.53 14.70 -20.85
N LYS A 530 -24.68 15.76 -21.66
CA LYS A 530 -25.65 15.78 -22.77
C LYS A 530 -25.24 14.87 -23.93
N GLU A 531 -23.97 14.94 -24.33
CA GLU A 531 -23.48 14.34 -25.58
C GLU A 531 -22.98 12.91 -25.41
N GLU A 532 -22.36 12.56 -24.27
CA GLU A 532 -21.77 11.24 -24.02
C GLU A 532 -22.31 10.58 -22.73
N GLY A 533 -22.45 11.33 -21.63
CA GLY A 533 -22.70 10.79 -20.29
C GLY A 533 -24.08 10.16 -20.10
N LEU A 534 -25.17 10.91 -20.26
CA LEU A 534 -26.53 10.36 -20.18
C LEU A 534 -26.79 9.33 -21.28
N PRO A 535 -26.41 9.53 -22.56
CA PRO A 535 -26.57 8.51 -23.59
C PRO A 535 -25.90 7.15 -23.24
N ALA A 536 -24.72 7.16 -22.61
CA ALA A 536 -24.08 5.93 -22.14
C ALA A 536 -24.84 5.27 -20.97
N MET A 537 -25.43 6.06 -20.07
CA MET A 537 -26.29 5.54 -18.99
C MET A 537 -27.63 5.01 -19.51
N ASP A 538 -28.28 5.72 -20.43
CA ASP A 538 -29.54 5.31 -21.07
C ASP A 538 -29.37 3.99 -21.85
N ALA A 539 -28.25 3.85 -22.57
CA ALA A 539 -27.90 2.60 -23.27
C ALA A 539 -27.66 1.43 -22.31
N LEU A 540 -26.96 1.63 -21.18
CA LEU A 540 -26.80 0.59 -20.16
C LEU A 540 -28.14 0.25 -19.50
N ALA A 541 -28.98 1.24 -19.20
CA ALA A 541 -30.31 1.01 -18.63
C ALA A 541 -31.14 0.13 -19.57
N GLN A 542 -31.22 0.46 -20.86
CA GLN A 542 -31.93 -0.36 -21.85
C GLN A 542 -31.37 -1.79 -21.94
N GLN A 543 -30.04 -1.96 -21.94
CA GLN A 543 -29.40 -3.27 -21.94
C GLN A 543 -29.78 -4.09 -20.69
N LEU A 544 -29.81 -3.45 -19.51
CA LEU A 544 -30.15 -4.11 -18.25
C LEU A 544 -31.64 -4.44 -18.13
N THR A 545 -32.55 -3.57 -18.60
CA THR A 545 -34.00 -3.87 -18.67
C THR A 545 -34.24 -5.13 -19.51
N VAL A 546 -33.66 -5.20 -20.71
CA VAL A 546 -33.81 -6.36 -21.62
C VAL A 546 -33.23 -7.64 -21.00
N ARG A 547 -32.16 -7.53 -20.19
CA ARG A 547 -31.47 -8.67 -19.58
C ARG A 547 -32.14 -9.19 -18.30
N THR A 548 -32.76 -8.31 -17.52
CA THR A 548 -33.32 -8.64 -16.18
C THR A 548 -34.84 -8.71 -16.16
N GLY A 549 -35.53 -8.07 -17.10
CA GLY A 549 -36.98 -7.84 -17.06
C GLY A 549 -37.43 -6.77 -16.05
N LYS A 550 -36.48 -6.12 -15.34
CA LYS A 550 -36.74 -5.19 -14.22
C LYS A 550 -36.69 -3.72 -14.66
N ARG A 551 -37.37 -2.86 -13.90
CA ARG A 551 -37.18 -1.39 -13.94
C ARG A 551 -35.75 -1.07 -13.52
N ILE A 552 -35.04 -0.20 -14.24
CA ILE A 552 -33.64 0.15 -13.92
C ILE A 552 -33.57 1.58 -13.34
N VAL A 553 -33.10 1.68 -12.10
CA VAL A 553 -32.87 2.96 -11.40
C VAL A 553 -31.38 3.19 -11.27
N MET A 554 -30.87 4.24 -11.94
CA MET A 554 -29.48 4.67 -11.78
C MET A 554 -29.37 5.57 -10.54
N VAL A 555 -28.42 5.28 -9.66
CA VAL A 555 -28.01 6.16 -8.55
C VAL A 555 -26.63 6.70 -8.89
N LYS A 556 -26.54 7.94 -9.38
CA LYS A 556 -25.27 8.57 -9.71
C LYS A 556 -24.64 9.24 -8.50
N HIS A 557 -23.33 9.05 -8.34
CA HIS A 557 -22.50 9.63 -7.30
C HIS A 557 -21.26 10.33 -7.93
N TRP A 558 -20.91 11.51 -7.44
CA TRP A 558 -19.70 12.30 -7.76
C TRP A 558 -19.30 13.18 -6.57
N ASP A 559 -18.16 13.86 -6.65
CA ASP A 559 -17.68 14.76 -5.59
C ASP A 559 -18.33 16.16 -5.63
N ASN A 560 -17.86 17.08 -4.76
CA ASN A 560 -18.33 18.47 -4.69
C ASN A 560 -17.32 19.47 -5.28
N ALA A 561 -16.47 19.09 -6.25
CA ALA A 561 -15.61 20.05 -6.93
C ALA A 561 -16.44 21.18 -7.57
N THR A 562 -15.91 22.40 -7.63
CA THR A 562 -16.65 23.59 -8.11
C THR A 562 -17.35 23.38 -9.46
N PRO A 563 -16.77 22.69 -10.47
CA PRO A 563 -17.48 22.34 -11.71
C PRO A 563 -18.74 21.49 -11.51
N HIS A 564 -18.75 20.56 -10.55
CA HIS A 564 -19.90 19.72 -10.20
C HIS A 564 -21.00 20.50 -9.46
N MET A 565 -20.62 21.53 -8.71
CA MET A 565 -21.55 22.34 -7.91
C MET A 565 -22.21 23.50 -8.69
N CYS A 566 -21.77 23.76 -9.93
CA CYS A 566 -22.32 24.78 -10.83
C CYS A 566 -23.87 24.75 -10.93
N LYS A 567 -24.51 25.91 -10.71
CA LYS A 567 -25.98 26.11 -10.61
C LYS A 567 -26.75 25.52 -11.81
N ASP A 568 -26.28 25.78 -13.03
CA ASP A 568 -26.87 25.24 -14.27
C ASP A 568 -26.73 23.72 -14.39
N LEU A 569 -25.56 23.17 -14.03
CA LEU A 569 -25.29 21.74 -14.09
C LEU A 569 -26.13 20.97 -13.06
N LYS A 570 -26.14 21.42 -11.79
CA LYS A 570 -27.02 20.88 -10.73
C LYS A 570 -28.48 20.90 -11.20
N LYS A 571 -28.97 22.02 -11.73
CA LYS A 571 -30.36 22.21 -12.17
C LYS A 571 -30.74 21.32 -13.35
N TRP A 572 -29.90 21.23 -14.39
CA TRP A 572 -30.17 20.37 -15.53
C TRP A 572 -30.08 18.88 -15.16
N MET A 573 -29.06 18.47 -14.40
CA MET A 573 -28.92 17.09 -13.93
C MET A 573 -30.11 16.65 -13.06
N LYS A 574 -30.53 17.45 -12.06
CA LYS A 574 -31.71 17.14 -11.22
C LYS A 574 -32.97 16.94 -12.09
N LYS A 575 -33.18 17.78 -13.11
CA LYS A 575 -34.30 17.63 -14.05
C LYS A 575 -34.22 16.31 -14.84
N GLU A 576 -33.09 16.04 -15.50
CA GLU A 576 -32.93 14.87 -16.38
C GLU A 576 -32.98 13.53 -15.62
N PHE A 577 -32.51 13.52 -14.37
CA PHE A 577 -32.59 12.35 -13.48
C PHE A 577 -34.01 12.13 -12.99
N ASN A 578 -34.70 13.17 -12.51
CA ASN A 578 -36.12 13.09 -12.13
C ASN A 578 -36.99 12.60 -13.29
N GLN A 579 -36.77 13.09 -14.51
CA GLN A 579 -37.49 12.64 -15.72
C GLN A 579 -37.27 11.16 -16.10
N ARG A 580 -36.23 10.51 -15.54
CA ARG A 580 -35.93 9.09 -15.74
C ARG A 580 -36.29 8.22 -14.53
N GLY A 581 -36.75 8.82 -13.42
CA GLY A 581 -36.88 8.13 -12.13
C GLY A 581 -35.53 7.65 -11.59
N TRP A 582 -34.48 8.45 -11.80
CA TRP A 582 -33.11 8.20 -11.34
C TRP A 582 -32.72 9.16 -10.22
N GLU A 583 -31.71 8.78 -9.43
CA GLU A 583 -31.22 9.54 -8.28
C GLU A 583 -29.82 10.13 -8.57
N LEU A 584 -29.59 11.37 -8.11
CA LEU A 584 -28.26 11.99 -8.06
C LEU A 584 -27.89 12.30 -6.61
N ARG A 585 -26.76 11.76 -6.13
CA ARG A 585 -26.23 12.00 -4.78
C ARG A 585 -24.81 12.53 -4.84
N ASN A 586 -24.45 13.37 -3.87
CA ASN A 586 -23.10 13.91 -3.75
C ASN A 586 -22.28 13.14 -2.72
N GLN A 587 -20.96 13.16 -2.89
CA GLN A 587 -19.99 12.65 -1.93
C GLN A 587 -19.92 13.56 -0.70
N PRO A 588 -19.61 13.05 0.50
CA PRO A 588 -19.25 13.91 1.61
C PRO A 588 -17.94 14.67 1.30
N PRO A 589 -17.78 15.92 1.78
CA PRO A 589 -16.54 16.69 1.62
C PRO A 589 -15.29 15.93 2.13
N ASN A 590 -14.13 16.23 1.55
CA ASN A 590 -12.81 15.68 1.95
C ASN A 590 -12.75 14.14 2.03
N SER A 591 -13.53 13.43 1.20
CA SER A 591 -13.73 11.97 1.33
C SER A 591 -13.45 11.16 0.05
N PRO A 592 -12.28 11.30 -0.61
CA PRO A 592 -11.96 10.55 -1.84
C PRO A 592 -11.97 9.01 -1.64
N ILE A 593 -11.89 8.54 -0.39
CA ILE A 593 -12.06 7.12 -0.04
C ILE A 593 -13.48 6.58 -0.31
N THR A 594 -14.48 7.47 -0.43
CA THR A 594 -15.86 7.12 -0.81
C THR A 594 -16.11 7.17 -2.33
N ASN A 595 -15.11 7.47 -3.15
CA ASN A 595 -15.16 7.22 -4.60
C ASN A 595 -14.38 5.94 -4.96
N THR A 596 -14.99 5.03 -5.73
CA THR A 596 -14.32 3.82 -6.24
C THR A 596 -13.18 4.14 -7.22
N LYS A 597 -13.19 5.34 -7.81
CA LYS A 597 -12.16 5.83 -8.71
C LYS A 597 -10.87 6.11 -7.95
N ASP A 598 -10.85 7.14 -7.11
CA ASP A 598 -9.68 7.50 -6.31
C ASP A 598 -9.22 6.39 -5.35
N SER A 599 -10.14 5.72 -4.64
CA SER A 599 -9.77 4.67 -3.66
C SER A 599 -9.12 3.42 -4.26
N ALA A 600 -9.34 3.13 -5.55
CA ALA A 600 -8.91 1.86 -6.16
C ALA A 600 -8.61 1.91 -7.66
N MET A 601 -9.56 2.34 -8.50
CA MET A 601 -9.42 2.20 -9.96
C MET A 601 -8.30 3.06 -10.52
N PHE A 602 -8.20 4.32 -10.10
CA PHE A 602 -7.19 5.26 -10.58
C PHE A 602 -5.76 4.90 -10.17
N PRO A 603 -5.43 4.58 -8.90
CA PRO A 603 -4.11 4.06 -8.53
C PRO A 603 -3.73 2.77 -9.29
N SER A 604 -4.71 1.89 -9.53
CA SER A 604 -4.54 0.66 -10.30
C SER A 604 -4.24 0.95 -11.77
N MET A 605 -4.99 1.85 -12.41
CA MET A 605 -4.75 2.31 -13.79
C MET A 605 -3.39 3.00 -13.94
N ALA A 606 -2.95 3.84 -13.01
CA ALA A 606 -1.63 4.46 -13.05
C ALA A 606 -0.50 3.40 -12.98
N LYS A 607 -0.66 2.36 -12.16
CA LYS A 607 0.26 1.23 -12.05
C LYS A 607 0.30 0.39 -13.34
N MET A 608 -0.86 0.16 -13.98
CA MET A 608 -0.96 -0.49 -15.29
C MET A 608 -0.34 0.35 -16.42
N LEU A 609 -0.60 1.66 -16.45
CA LEU A 609 -0.04 2.59 -17.43
C LEU A 609 1.49 2.68 -17.34
N THR A 610 2.04 2.68 -16.13
CA THR A 610 3.50 2.63 -15.93
C THR A 610 4.09 1.31 -16.46
N ALA A 611 3.37 0.19 -16.34
CA ALA A 611 3.81 -1.09 -16.91
C ALA A 611 3.72 -1.09 -18.45
N TYR A 612 2.65 -0.51 -19.01
CA TYR A 612 2.50 -0.30 -20.45
C TYR A 612 3.63 0.56 -21.01
N GLN A 613 3.93 1.71 -20.38
CA GLN A 613 5.06 2.59 -20.72
C GLN A 613 6.42 1.86 -20.65
N GLY A 614 6.61 1.00 -19.65
CA GLY A 614 7.81 0.17 -19.51
C GLY A 614 8.00 -0.82 -20.68
N LEU A 615 6.92 -1.43 -21.17
CA LEU A 615 6.94 -2.41 -22.26
C LEU A 615 6.99 -1.75 -23.65
N HIS A 616 6.12 -0.77 -23.90
CA HIS A 616 5.93 -0.18 -25.23
C HIS A 616 6.90 0.96 -25.55
N ASN A 617 7.40 1.69 -24.54
CA ASN A 617 8.30 2.82 -24.74
C ASN A 617 9.59 2.72 -23.91
N ARG A 618 9.96 1.51 -23.45
CA ARG A 618 11.18 1.24 -22.66
C ARG A 618 11.32 2.12 -21.41
N SER A 619 10.21 2.52 -20.80
CA SER A 619 10.11 3.50 -19.70
C SER A 619 10.34 4.98 -20.07
N HIS A 620 10.60 5.34 -21.34
CA HIS A 620 10.63 6.75 -21.75
C HIS A 620 9.25 7.40 -21.70
N TYR A 621 9.20 8.74 -21.66
CA TYR A 621 7.96 9.52 -21.59
C TYR A 621 6.97 9.19 -22.72
N LEU A 622 5.73 8.88 -22.36
CA LEU A 622 4.60 8.92 -23.32
C LEU A 622 4.06 10.36 -23.33
N GLN A 623 4.00 11.02 -24.50
CA GLN A 623 3.51 12.40 -24.61
C GLN A 623 2.27 12.48 -25.50
N GLY A 624 1.35 13.41 -25.17
CA GLY A 624 0.16 13.70 -25.97
C GLY A 624 -0.66 12.46 -26.32
N GLU A 625 -0.82 12.20 -27.62
CA GLU A 625 -1.59 11.06 -28.13
C GLU A 625 -1.05 9.70 -27.68
N GLU A 626 0.26 9.52 -27.47
CA GLU A 626 0.80 8.22 -27.01
C GLU A 626 0.48 7.95 -25.54
N LEU A 627 0.37 9.02 -24.73
CA LEU A 627 -0.13 8.91 -23.35
C LEU A 627 -1.63 8.57 -23.35
N TRP A 628 -2.41 9.24 -24.22
CA TRP A 628 -3.84 8.99 -24.36
C TRP A 628 -4.14 7.56 -24.84
N LYS A 629 -3.45 7.07 -25.88
CA LYS A 629 -3.53 5.67 -26.34
C LYS A 629 -3.22 4.68 -25.22
N GLY A 630 -2.20 4.96 -24.41
CA GLY A 630 -1.86 4.15 -23.23
C GLY A 630 -2.98 4.11 -22.19
N ILE A 631 -3.61 5.26 -21.91
CA ILE A 631 -4.74 5.35 -20.97
C ILE A 631 -5.97 4.60 -21.52
N GLN A 632 -6.33 4.80 -22.79
CA GLN A 632 -7.43 4.07 -23.43
C GLN A 632 -7.18 2.57 -23.44
N HIS A 633 -5.96 2.12 -23.75
CA HIS A 633 -5.57 0.71 -23.68
C HIS A 633 -5.75 0.15 -22.27
N VAL A 634 -5.28 0.87 -21.24
CA VAL A 634 -5.41 0.47 -19.83
C VAL A 634 -6.87 0.43 -19.37
N TYR A 635 -7.69 1.42 -19.74
CA TYR A 635 -9.13 1.44 -19.42
C TYR A 635 -9.86 0.27 -20.09
N ASN A 636 -9.65 0.07 -21.39
CA ASN A 636 -10.30 -1.00 -22.16
C ASN A 636 -9.92 -2.40 -21.63
N ASN A 637 -8.66 -2.59 -21.21
CA ASN A 637 -8.17 -3.83 -20.60
C ASN A 637 -8.31 -3.88 -19.06
N TYR A 638 -8.95 -2.89 -18.42
CA TYR A 638 -9.17 -2.92 -16.96
C TYR A 638 -10.13 -4.05 -16.57
N PRO A 639 -9.75 -4.99 -15.67
CA PRO A 639 -10.58 -6.16 -15.35
C PRO A 639 -11.86 -5.79 -14.59
N LEU A 640 -13.01 -6.27 -15.06
CA LEU A 640 -14.32 -5.97 -14.47
C LEU A 640 -14.48 -6.57 -13.07
N ASP A 641 -13.93 -7.76 -12.82
CA ASP A 641 -13.92 -8.38 -11.49
C ASP A 641 -13.15 -7.56 -10.44
N THR A 642 -12.16 -6.78 -10.88
CA THR A 642 -11.33 -5.91 -10.05
C THR A 642 -12.03 -4.59 -9.79
N LEU A 643 -12.82 -4.12 -10.75
CA LEU A 643 -13.74 -2.99 -10.56
C LEU A 643 -14.89 -3.37 -9.61
N SER A 644 -15.51 -4.54 -9.78
CA SER A 644 -16.54 -5.03 -8.86
C SER A 644 -16.00 -5.19 -7.44
N ARG A 645 -14.80 -5.77 -7.25
CA ARG A 645 -14.15 -5.81 -5.92
C ARG A 645 -13.94 -4.43 -5.29
N ALA A 646 -13.78 -3.38 -6.09
CA ALA A 646 -13.64 -2.02 -5.59
C ALA A 646 -14.99 -1.42 -5.15
N TYR A 647 -16.09 -1.72 -5.85
CA TYR A 647 -17.43 -1.37 -5.38
C TYR A 647 -17.86 -2.15 -4.13
N MET A 648 -17.51 -3.44 -4.04
CA MET A 648 -17.69 -4.24 -2.81
C MET A 648 -16.88 -3.68 -1.63
N HIS A 649 -15.73 -3.07 -1.92
CA HIS A 649 -14.92 -2.36 -0.93
C HIS A 649 -15.53 -1.01 -0.53
N HIS A 650 -16.08 -0.25 -1.48
CA HIS A 650 -16.81 1.00 -1.22
C HIS A 650 -17.97 0.83 -0.21
N ALA A 651 -18.78 -0.24 -0.32
CA ALA A 651 -19.81 -0.53 0.69
C ALA A 651 -19.22 -0.82 2.08
N GLN A 652 -18.10 -1.54 2.16
CA GLN A 652 -17.37 -1.72 3.42
C GLN A 652 -16.73 -0.42 3.95
N ILE A 653 -16.44 0.57 3.10
CA ILE A 653 -15.99 1.91 3.54
C ILE A 653 -17.14 2.65 4.24
N ALA A 654 -18.37 2.59 3.73
CA ALA A 654 -19.53 3.17 4.43
C ALA A 654 -19.68 2.57 5.85
N ASN A 655 -19.60 1.25 5.97
CA ASN A 655 -19.66 0.57 7.27
C ASN A 655 -18.48 0.96 8.19
N ALA A 656 -17.27 1.15 7.63
CA ALA A 656 -16.10 1.59 8.40
C ALA A 656 -16.22 3.05 8.89
N ILE A 657 -16.89 3.91 8.12
CA ILE A 657 -17.20 5.29 8.50
C ILE A 657 -18.23 5.32 9.64
N ILE A 658 -19.22 4.41 9.64
CA ILE A 658 -20.15 4.25 10.78
C ILE A 658 -19.41 3.75 12.04
N GLU A 659 -18.58 2.70 11.94
CA GLU A 659 -17.77 2.19 13.06
C GLU A 659 -16.81 3.25 13.66
N CYS A 660 -16.44 4.27 12.88
CA CYS A 660 -15.53 5.35 13.29
C CYS A 660 -16.22 6.72 13.48
N GLU A 661 -17.56 6.75 13.64
CA GLU A 661 -18.34 7.97 13.89
C GLU A 661 -18.03 9.11 12.88
N GLY A 662 -17.99 8.78 11.60
CA GLY A 662 -17.68 9.71 10.51
C GLY A 662 -16.19 9.85 10.18
N GLY A 663 -15.30 9.30 11.01
CA GLY A 663 -13.86 9.52 10.95
C GLY A 663 -13.04 8.67 9.96
N ASP A 664 -11.72 8.74 10.13
CA ASP A 664 -10.69 8.08 9.30
C ASP A 664 -9.75 7.18 10.16
N GLU A 665 -10.14 6.87 11.39
CA GLU A 665 -9.39 6.01 12.32
C GLU A 665 -9.13 4.63 11.68
N PHE A 666 -10.07 4.11 10.91
CA PHE A 666 -9.91 2.90 10.10
C PHE A 666 -8.86 3.04 8.98
N VAL A 667 -8.57 4.23 8.45
CA VAL A 667 -7.49 4.45 7.44
C VAL A 667 -6.11 4.34 8.10
N THR A 668 -6.02 4.72 9.37
CA THR A 668 -4.75 4.70 10.11
C THR A 668 -4.31 3.27 10.48
N ALA A 669 -5.27 2.40 10.83
CA ALA A 669 -5.04 1.10 11.46
C ALA A 669 -4.36 0.06 10.55
N SER A 670 -3.89 -1.04 11.15
CA SER A 670 -3.20 -2.10 10.41
C SER A 670 -4.20 -2.99 9.64
N ARG A 671 -4.01 -3.08 8.32
CA ARG A 671 -4.77 -3.93 7.37
C ARG A 671 -6.29 -3.70 7.34
N SER A 672 -6.76 -2.58 7.88
CA SER A 672 -8.17 -2.16 7.91
C SER A 672 -8.70 -1.83 6.52
N LEU A 673 -7.97 -1.02 5.75
CA LEU A 673 -8.29 -0.64 4.36
C LEU A 673 -8.50 -1.81 3.37
N HIS A 674 -8.20 -3.05 3.76
CA HIS A 674 -8.49 -4.25 2.95
C HIS A 674 -9.92 -4.79 3.17
N CYS A 675 -10.59 -4.35 4.24
CA CYS A 675 -11.98 -4.65 4.64
C CYS A 675 -12.43 -6.13 4.56
N GLY A 676 -11.49 -7.09 4.58
CA GLY A 676 -11.78 -8.52 4.38
C GLY A 676 -12.06 -8.95 2.92
N VAL A 677 -12.65 -8.08 2.10
CA VAL A 677 -13.18 -8.29 0.72
C VAL A 677 -12.45 -9.38 -0.09
N ARG A 678 -11.14 -9.25 -0.35
CA ARG A 678 -10.36 -10.21 -1.17
C ARG A 678 -10.29 -11.66 -0.61
N SER A 679 -10.79 -11.91 0.61
CA SER A 679 -10.83 -13.23 1.24
C SER A 679 -12.21 -13.91 1.21
N VAL A 680 -13.23 -13.21 0.68
CA VAL A 680 -14.61 -13.71 0.55
C VAL A 680 -15.21 -13.49 -0.86
N VAL A 681 -14.70 -12.49 -1.60
CA VAL A 681 -15.18 -12.14 -2.95
C VAL A 681 -14.43 -12.92 -4.03
N HIS A 682 -15.18 -13.64 -4.87
CA HIS A 682 -14.70 -14.50 -5.95
C HIS A 682 -15.14 -13.99 -7.33
N PRO A 683 -14.35 -14.15 -8.40
CA PRO A 683 -14.71 -13.72 -9.75
C PRO A 683 -15.81 -14.59 -10.37
N VAL A 684 -16.82 -13.94 -10.95
CA VAL A 684 -17.95 -14.56 -11.67
C VAL A 684 -17.76 -14.44 -13.16
N TYR A 685 -18.13 -15.49 -13.88
CA TYR A 685 -18.10 -15.60 -15.34
C TYR A 685 -19.54 -15.72 -15.86
N GLU A 686 -19.80 -15.19 -17.04
CA GLU A 686 -21.16 -15.13 -17.61
C GLU A 686 -21.74 -16.51 -17.97
N ASN A 687 -20.86 -17.47 -18.28
CA ASN A 687 -21.18 -18.85 -18.62
C ASN A 687 -19.90 -19.71 -18.48
N GLU A 688 -20.03 -21.03 -18.61
CA GLU A 688 -18.90 -21.98 -18.47
C GLU A 688 -17.82 -21.80 -19.54
N GLN A 689 -18.13 -21.16 -20.67
CA GLN A 689 -17.24 -20.95 -21.80
C GLN A 689 -16.47 -19.61 -21.71
N ALA A 690 -16.91 -18.69 -20.85
CA ALA A 690 -16.30 -17.37 -20.69
C ALA A 690 -14.95 -17.47 -19.97
N THR A 691 -13.89 -16.96 -20.60
CA THR A 691 -12.52 -16.96 -20.06
C THR A 691 -12.14 -15.70 -19.30
N VAL A 692 -13.01 -14.68 -19.31
CA VAL A 692 -12.83 -13.39 -18.63
C VAL A 692 -14.02 -13.18 -17.67
N PRO A 693 -13.78 -12.82 -16.40
CA PRO A 693 -14.86 -12.61 -15.45
C PRO A 693 -15.58 -11.26 -15.67
N CYS A 694 -16.91 -11.29 -15.63
CA CYS A 694 -17.79 -10.14 -15.82
C CYS A 694 -18.15 -9.41 -14.50
N GLY A 695 -17.93 -10.07 -13.37
CA GLY A 695 -18.27 -9.53 -12.05
C GLY A 695 -17.72 -10.37 -10.92
N VAL A 696 -18.38 -10.33 -9.77
CA VAL A 696 -18.02 -11.09 -8.57
C VAL A 696 -19.24 -11.56 -7.78
N GLU A 697 -19.01 -12.54 -6.93
CA GLU A 697 -19.94 -13.03 -5.91
C GLU A 697 -19.20 -13.12 -4.56
N ILE A 698 -19.91 -13.08 -3.44
CA ILE A 698 -19.39 -13.57 -2.16
C ILE A 698 -19.67 -15.07 -2.07
N ARG A 699 -18.65 -15.88 -1.78
CA ARG A 699 -18.86 -17.31 -1.46
C ARG A 699 -18.57 -17.58 0.00
N GLU A 700 -19.48 -18.29 0.67
CA GLU A 700 -19.12 -19.03 1.86
C GLU A 700 -17.95 -19.98 1.55
N CYS A 701 -16.97 -19.98 2.45
CA CYS A 701 -15.81 -20.83 2.27
C CYS A 701 -16.14 -22.24 2.75
N LEU A 702 -15.85 -23.25 1.92
CA LEU A 702 -16.11 -24.68 2.17
C LEU A 702 -15.62 -25.24 3.52
N THR A 703 -14.80 -24.49 4.25
CA THR A 703 -14.59 -24.69 5.70
C THR A 703 -15.51 -23.74 6.47
N ALA A 704 -16.69 -24.22 6.87
CA ALA A 704 -17.79 -23.49 7.52
C ALA A 704 -17.30 -22.46 8.56
N ILE A 705 -17.10 -21.23 8.09
CA ILE A 705 -16.76 -20.03 8.83
C ILE A 705 -17.47 -18.91 8.08
N ASP A 706 -18.42 -18.31 8.78
CA ASP A 706 -19.30 -17.22 8.38
C ASP A 706 -18.61 -16.14 7.53
N VAL A 707 -19.32 -15.64 6.52
CA VAL A 707 -18.93 -14.50 5.68
C VAL A 707 -18.87 -13.22 6.50
N GLU A 708 -19.84 -13.01 7.41
CA GLU A 708 -19.90 -11.85 8.29
C GLU A 708 -18.69 -11.82 9.26
N ALA A 709 -18.17 -12.99 9.63
CA ALA A 709 -16.96 -13.13 10.45
C ALA A 709 -15.63 -12.91 9.68
N LYS A 710 -15.69 -12.50 8.40
CA LYS A 710 -14.52 -12.25 7.55
C LYS A 710 -14.49 -10.88 6.87
N LEU A 711 -15.65 -10.31 6.54
CA LEU A 711 -15.74 -8.87 6.33
C LEU A 711 -15.33 -8.16 7.63
N ARG A 712 -14.71 -6.98 7.52
CA ARG A 712 -14.13 -6.33 8.71
C ARG A 712 -15.13 -5.45 9.44
N TYR A 713 -16.03 -4.81 8.69
CA TYR A 713 -16.95 -3.79 9.18
C TYR A 713 -18.37 -4.30 9.05
N LYS A 714 -19.08 -4.45 10.18
CA LYS A 714 -20.46 -4.93 10.20
C LYS A 714 -21.38 -3.96 9.46
N LYS A 715 -22.35 -4.51 8.71
CA LYS A 715 -23.45 -3.74 8.13
C LYS A 715 -24.43 -3.36 9.27
N PRO A 716 -24.88 -2.10 9.39
CA PRO A 716 -25.91 -1.74 10.35
C PRO A 716 -27.24 -2.42 9.99
N VAL A 717 -28.00 -2.84 10.99
CA VAL A 717 -29.36 -3.37 10.79
C VAL A 717 -30.33 -2.19 10.89
N VAL A 718 -30.46 -1.42 9.82
CA VAL A 718 -31.08 -0.07 9.82
C VAL A 718 -32.46 -0.03 10.49
N THR A 719 -33.31 -1.02 10.23
CA THR A 719 -34.63 -1.19 10.86
C THR A 719 -34.56 -1.39 12.38
N LYS A 720 -33.56 -2.12 12.88
CA LYS A 720 -33.34 -2.29 14.32
C LYS A 720 -32.77 -1.01 14.95
N GLU A 721 -31.84 -0.33 14.28
CA GLU A 721 -31.29 0.94 14.78
C GLU A 721 -32.38 2.02 14.86
N TYR A 722 -33.34 2.03 13.92
CA TYR A 722 -34.53 2.88 13.95
C TYR A 722 -35.50 2.49 15.08
N GLN A 723 -35.82 1.19 15.25
CA GLN A 723 -36.62 0.71 16.39
C GLN A 723 -35.97 1.08 17.73
N ASP A 724 -34.66 0.92 17.89
CA ASP A 724 -33.95 1.27 19.12
C ASP A 724 -34.00 2.79 19.39
N ALA A 725 -33.96 3.64 18.36
CA ALA A 725 -34.11 5.09 18.50
C ALA A 725 -35.55 5.50 18.91
N LEU A 726 -36.57 4.90 18.29
CA LEU A 726 -37.99 5.07 18.67
C LEU A 726 -38.23 4.66 20.13
N ASN A 727 -37.73 3.50 20.54
CA ASN A 727 -37.84 2.97 21.91
C ASN A 727 -37.10 3.84 22.96
N LEU A 728 -36.21 4.74 22.53
CA LEU A 728 -35.49 5.67 23.40
C LEU A 728 -36.08 7.09 23.40
N HIS A 729 -37.17 7.34 22.66
CA HIS A 729 -37.77 8.67 22.47
C HIS A 729 -36.75 9.76 22.10
N GLN A 730 -35.88 9.45 21.13
CA GLN A 730 -34.95 10.43 20.57
C GLN A 730 -35.61 11.14 19.39
N ASP A 731 -35.98 12.41 19.56
CA ASP A 731 -36.69 13.23 18.55
C ASP A 731 -35.91 13.35 17.21
N ASP A 732 -34.60 13.11 17.22
CA ASP A 732 -33.69 13.16 16.07
C ASP A 732 -33.42 11.73 15.56
N HIS A 733 -34.30 11.22 14.71
CA HIS A 733 -34.28 9.83 14.23
C HIS A 733 -33.16 9.57 13.21
N LEU A 734 -31.94 9.36 13.70
CA LEU A 734 -30.70 9.23 12.90
C LEU A 734 -30.70 8.18 11.75
N TYR A 735 -31.68 7.27 11.69
CA TYR A 735 -31.89 6.27 10.63
C TYR A 735 -33.28 6.36 9.95
N ASN A 736 -34.01 7.47 10.09
CA ASN A 736 -35.25 7.75 9.36
C ASN A 736 -34.98 7.86 7.85
N PRO A 737 -35.66 7.10 6.97
CA PRO A 737 -35.48 7.22 5.52
C PRO A 737 -35.74 8.62 4.95
N GLY A 738 -36.64 9.41 5.56
CA GLY A 738 -36.98 10.77 5.09
C GLY A 738 -35.83 11.76 5.22
N ASP A 739 -34.99 11.62 6.26
CA ASP A 739 -33.80 12.45 6.45
C ASP A 739 -32.64 12.07 5.50
N HIS A 740 -32.76 10.96 4.76
CA HIS A 740 -31.66 10.35 4.00
C HIS A 740 -31.94 10.19 2.49
N LEU A 741 -33.18 9.98 2.07
CA LEU A 741 -33.56 9.63 0.70
C LEU A 741 -34.34 10.75 0.02
N SER A 742 -34.31 10.78 -1.32
CA SER A 742 -35.19 11.67 -2.08
C SER A 742 -36.62 11.14 -2.11
N TYR A 743 -37.61 12.04 -2.24
CA TYR A 743 -39.02 11.70 -2.43
C TYR A 743 -39.21 10.63 -3.51
N ASN A 744 -38.57 10.79 -4.68
CA ASN A 744 -38.65 9.85 -5.80
C ASN A 744 -38.13 8.44 -5.46
N LEU A 745 -37.16 8.31 -4.53
CA LEU A 745 -36.70 7.01 -4.05
C LEU A 745 -37.67 6.41 -3.02
N LEU A 746 -38.21 7.23 -2.12
CA LEU A 746 -39.19 6.79 -1.11
C LEU A 746 -40.48 6.33 -1.78
N GLU A 747 -41.03 7.13 -2.70
CA GLU A 747 -42.20 6.79 -3.52
C GLU A 747 -41.97 5.46 -4.25
N MET A 748 -40.82 5.31 -4.94
CA MET A 748 -40.48 4.09 -5.68
C MET A 748 -40.29 2.89 -4.75
N PHE A 749 -39.77 3.07 -3.54
CA PHE A 749 -39.65 2.01 -2.55
C PHE A 749 -41.02 1.58 -1.99
N VAL A 750 -41.89 2.53 -1.62
CA VAL A 750 -43.26 2.23 -1.13
C VAL A 750 -44.12 1.58 -2.23
N GLN A 751 -44.03 2.04 -3.49
CA GLN A 751 -44.82 1.51 -4.61
C GLN A 751 -44.38 0.11 -5.10
N GLU A 752 -43.11 -0.25 -4.95
CA GLU A 752 -42.52 -1.47 -5.55
C GLU A 752 -42.15 -2.55 -4.51
N MET A 753 -42.45 -2.33 -3.23
CA MET A 753 -42.23 -3.34 -2.18
C MET A 753 -43.34 -4.40 -2.15
N ASP A 754 -42.92 -5.66 -2.22
CA ASP A 754 -43.74 -6.85 -1.94
C ASP A 754 -43.09 -7.56 -0.75
N GLY A 755 -43.65 -7.39 0.45
CA GLY A 755 -42.90 -7.68 1.68
C GLY A 755 -43.66 -7.61 3.01
N ASN A 756 -42.87 -7.65 4.07
CA ASN A 756 -43.29 -7.67 5.47
C ASN A 756 -43.86 -6.30 5.90
N GLU A 757 -45.01 -6.31 6.58
CA GLU A 757 -45.74 -5.13 7.09
C GLU A 757 -44.80 -4.10 7.73
N PHE A 758 -43.98 -4.52 8.70
CA PHE A 758 -43.03 -3.61 9.38
C PHE A 758 -41.97 -2.97 8.46
N ASP A 759 -41.52 -3.67 7.41
CA ASP A 759 -40.53 -3.12 6.48
C ASP A 759 -41.17 -2.12 5.49
N TYR A 760 -42.47 -2.26 5.24
CA TYR A 760 -43.27 -1.28 4.50
C TYR A 760 -43.55 -0.04 5.38
N ASP A 761 -44.03 -0.23 6.61
CA ASP A 761 -44.29 0.83 7.61
C ASP A 761 -43.07 1.77 7.75
N TYR A 762 -41.87 1.20 7.87
CA TYR A 762 -40.60 1.94 8.03
C TYR A 762 -40.32 2.95 6.91
N TYR A 763 -40.78 2.70 5.68
CA TYR A 763 -40.65 3.63 4.56
C TYR A 763 -41.93 4.44 4.28
N GLU A 764 -43.12 3.90 4.60
CA GLU A 764 -44.39 4.63 4.48
C GLU A 764 -44.51 5.77 5.52
N ASP A 765 -44.12 5.56 6.78
CA ASP A 765 -44.07 6.60 7.82
C ASP A 765 -43.22 7.81 7.33
N ALA A 766 -42.04 7.51 6.80
CA ALA A 766 -41.10 8.50 6.28
C ALA A 766 -41.66 9.22 5.04
N PHE A 767 -42.30 8.49 4.13
CA PHE A 767 -42.94 9.05 2.94
C PHE A 767 -44.10 9.98 3.31
N ASN A 768 -45.00 9.54 4.20
CA ASN A 768 -46.14 10.32 4.66
C ASN A 768 -45.70 11.61 5.37
N THR A 769 -44.67 11.53 6.22
CA THR A 769 -44.08 12.72 6.88
C THR A 769 -43.60 13.75 5.86
N MET A 770 -42.93 13.33 4.77
CA MET A 770 -42.50 14.22 3.69
C MET A 770 -43.63 14.69 2.75
N VAL A 771 -44.84 14.16 2.88
CA VAL A 771 -46.05 14.61 2.15
C VAL A 771 -46.86 15.62 2.97
N GLU A 772 -46.87 15.50 4.30
CA GLU A 772 -47.52 16.47 5.19
C GLU A 772 -46.73 17.79 5.32
N ASP A 773 -45.40 17.77 5.18
CA ASP A 773 -44.58 18.96 4.97
C ASP A 773 -44.76 19.51 3.53
N GLU A 774 -45.70 20.46 3.33
CA GLU A 774 -46.09 21.00 2.01
C GLU A 774 -44.95 21.64 1.17
N ASP A 775 -43.76 21.87 1.75
CA ASP A 775 -42.56 22.47 1.11
C ASP A 775 -41.65 21.45 0.37
N TRP A 776 -42.18 20.32 -0.09
CA TRP A 776 -41.39 19.20 -0.65
C TRP A 776 -40.46 19.52 -1.84
N GLU A 777 -40.68 20.61 -2.60
CA GLU A 777 -39.71 21.07 -3.62
C GLU A 777 -38.33 21.41 -3.03
N VAL A 778 -38.28 21.78 -1.75
CA VAL A 778 -37.08 22.17 -0.98
C VAL A 778 -36.35 20.96 -0.41
N PHE A 779 -37.05 19.89 -0.04
CA PHE A 779 -36.55 18.82 0.85
C PHE A 779 -35.80 17.64 0.19
N SER A 780 -35.34 17.76 -1.06
CA SER A 780 -34.47 16.73 -1.64
C SER A 780 -33.11 16.68 -0.92
N VAL A 781 -32.79 15.57 -0.24
CA VAL A 781 -31.67 15.39 0.72
C VAL A 781 -30.27 15.66 0.13
N ALA A 782 -29.98 16.94 0.05
CA ALA A 782 -28.71 17.62 -0.18
C ALA A 782 -28.81 19.11 0.24
N SER A 783 -30.04 19.65 0.36
CA SER A 783 -30.35 21.07 0.56
C SER A 783 -30.34 21.58 2.00
N ARG A 784 -30.47 20.71 3.01
CA ARG A 784 -30.68 21.12 4.43
C ARG A 784 -29.50 21.90 5.06
N ASP A 785 -28.38 21.98 4.36
CA ASP A 785 -27.12 22.64 4.79
C ASP A 785 -26.35 23.21 3.57
N ASP A 786 -27.05 23.47 2.44
CA ASP A 786 -26.56 24.23 1.27
C ASP A 786 -26.82 25.74 1.57
N GLU A 787 -26.03 26.35 2.47
CA GLU A 787 -25.96 27.82 2.56
C GLU A 787 -25.63 28.38 1.17
N GLU A 788 -26.28 29.47 0.75
CA GLU A 788 -26.09 30.10 -0.57
C GLU A 788 -24.74 30.82 -0.64
N PHE A 789 -23.65 30.04 -0.65
CA PHE A 789 -22.35 30.47 -1.14
C PHE A 789 -22.47 30.72 -2.64
N ASP A 790 -22.78 31.96 -3.00
CA ASP A 790 -22.47 32.50 -4.32
C ASP A 790 -20.94 32.48 -4.50
N TYR A 791 -20.45 31.35 -5.02
CA TYR A 791 -19.18 31.29 -5.72
C TYR A 791 -19.35 32.07 -7.03
N ASP A 792 -19.15 33.38 -6.96
CA ASP A 792 -18.87 34.21 -8.15
C ASP A 792 -17.77 33.50 -8.97
N ASP A 793 -18.00 33.31 -10.27
CA ASP A 793 -17.12 32.58 -11.22
C ASP A 793 -15.68 33.16 -11.32
N ASP A 794 -15.41 34.30 -10.67
CA ASP A 794 -14.15 35.05 -10.68
C ASP A 794 -13.20 34.74 -9.48
N ILE A 795 -13.65 34.07 -8.40
CA ILE A 795 -12.78 33.78 -7.24
C ILE A 795 -11.96 32.50 -7.44
N VAL A 796 -10.80 32.67 -8.07
CA VAL A 796 -9.81 31.59 -8.29
C VAL A 796 -9.01 31.32 -7.01
N GLU A 797 -9.42 30.34 -6.20
CA GLU A 797 -8.50 29.67 -5.28
C GLU A 797 -7.68 28.60 -6.03
N GLU A 798 -6.36 28.82 -6.16
CA GLU A 798 -5.40 27.76 -6.54
C GLU A 798 -5.22 26.74 -5.41
N LEU A 799 -6.27 25.95 -5.11
CA LEU A 799 -6.17 24.80 -4.23
C LEU A 799 -5.30 23.72 -4.88
N SER A 800 -4.05 23.64 -4.43
CA SER A 800 -2.97 22.84 -5.01
C SER A 800 -3.12 21.33 -4.75
N PHE A 801 -4.10 20.72 -5.42
CA PHE A 801 -4.46 19.29 -5.40
C PHE A 801 -3.32 18.30 -5.79
N GLU A 802 -2.11 18.79 -6.10
CA GLU A 802 -0.98 17.99 -6.59
C GLU A 802 -0.21 17.21 -5.50
N GLU A 803 -0.32 17.55 -4.22
CA GLU A 803 0.55 16.97 -3.17
C GLU A 803 0.07 15.61 -2.63
N TRP A 804 -1.24 15.35 -2.62
CA TRP A 804 -1.82 14.17 -1.97
C TRP A 804 -1.48 12.83 -2.64
N TYR A 805 -1.18 12.83 -3.94
CA TYR A 805 -1.17 11.60 -4.76
C TYR A 805 0.16 10.84 -4.81
N TRP A 806 1.21 11.30 -4.12
CA TRP A 806 2.56 10.72 -4.23
C TRP A 806 2.96 9.74 -3.11
N ASP A 807 2.25 9.72 -1.98
CA ASP A 807 2.65 8.99 -0.75
C ASP A 807 1.96 7.61 -0.55
N LEU A 808 1.35 7.04 -1.61
CA LEU A 808 0.56 5.79 -1.55
C LEU A 808 1.03 4.64 -2.50
N ASP A 809 2.30 4.64 -2.92
CA ASP A 809 2.89 3.63 -3.85
C ASP A 809 3.87 2.61 -3.22
#